data_AF-A0A511KJN2-F1
#
_entry.id   AF-A0A511KJN2-F1
#
_cell.length_a   1.000
_cell.length_b   1.000
_cell.length_c   1.000
_cell.angle_alpha   90.00
_cell.angle_beta   90.00
_cell.angle_gamma   90.00
#
_symmetry.space_group_name_H-M   'P 1'
#
loop_
_entity.id
_entity.type
_entity.pdbx_description
1 polymer ?
#
loop_
_entity_poly.entity_id
_entity_poly.type
_entity_poly.pdbx_seq_one_letter_code
_entity_poly.pdbx_strand_id
1 'polypeptide(L)'
;MASPAAARTAVAGTARALRTRAIPGALAATTGARFFHSTRPFATASSSLVSTLSRPRLASVRTPAAWHLAGSQRRTMFIQTETTPNADSLKFIPGQAVAPTGTHEFLDAGAAASSPLADRLFHLPDVRSVFFGPDFISVNKSEDAKWSELKPEIYSIIMEHFTSGRPLFEEGKGGGAEDTRILDTDTEVVAMIKELLETRVRPAIMEDGGDIEYRGFDEDSGVVKLSLKGSCRGCESSAVTLKSGIERMLMHYIPEVKEVEQVLGPEEAVAEDEFAKFEERLRAGGKTRVAHGRLSRSLATHTSSYPPPPPRDFKSITPPYPHLLRQLEHVRKVLNRPLSLAEKIVYSHLVNVEEGLAGGDPIRGEKHLKLRPDRVALQDASAQMAILQFSTCGREATAVPVSIHCDHLISAYEGAEADLKRSIMSNKEVFDFLESAAKKYGIEFWGPGSGIIHQIVLENYSAPGLLMLGCDSHTPNAGGLGAIAIGVGGADAVDAMTATPWELKAPKLIGVELKGELSGWCSAKDVILEVVGRLSVRGGTGSIIEYYGEGVERMGATGLATIANMGAEMGATTSTFPYSDNMRRYLHATNRGPVADEADKAQAAGFLSPDQGCEYDQHVSIDLSTLEPKLNGPFTPDLSTPLSKFGGLVKEKGWKDELSAALIGSCTNSSYEDMARAASIARQAKTKGLSVKSSFMVTPGSELINATIERDGLKADLEAVGGQVLANACGPCIGQWEREEKKGEENAILTSFNRNFKARNDGNRLTMNFLASPDIVTAMAFSGKLSFDPRHDELIDSHGKPFKFDPPTGDKLPQSGFTAGNTTYLPRPTPEPVPSTPLAISPTSTRLELLAPFEPHFPPEAFADSTKKLEFDDVRCLLRIRGKCTTDEISAAGKWLKYKGHLSNLAENTLIGATNDQTGRVNSAIDFETGEEGTIPEVAKKYKARGQPWMIVTDHNYGEGSAREHASLQPRFLNCKVILARSFARIHRTNLTKQGVLPLTFVNDADYSLIDAGDVVSTRGLDDLIRGNLGADVDVVVKKADGSEKVIKTVHGLSKDQVEWIREGSALNLIKRKVAEEKSAHA
;
A
#
# COMPACT_ATOMS: atom_id res chain seq x y z
N MET A 1 34.25 30.15 46.84
CA MET A 1 34.83 31.51 46.79
C MET A 1 34.06 32.25 45.70
N ALA A 2 33.21 33.23 45.97
CA ALA A 2 33.46 34.58 46.52
C ALA A 2 33.34 35.62 45.37
N SER A 3 32.24 36.39 45.38
CA SER A 3 32.02 37.57 44.53
C SER A 3 32.76 38.80 45.13
N PRO A 4 32.95 39.92 44.41
CA PRO A 4 31.97 41.01 44.52
C PRO A 4 31.81 41.92 43.27
N ALA A 5 30.89 42.90 43.37
CA ALA A 5 30.54 43.92 42.37
C ALA A 5 30.94 45.36 42.77
N ALA A 6 30.87 46.32 41.83
CA ALA A 6 30.64 47.79 42.02
C ALA A 6 30.54 48.47 40.62
N ALA A 7 29.59 49.37 40.26
CA ALA A 7 29.02 50.60 40.86
C ALA A 7 29.89 51.87 40.63
N ARG A 8 29.38 53.12 40.47
CA ARG A 8 28.09 53.81 40.79
C ARG A 8 27.54 54.59 39.54
N THR A 9 26.83 55.76 39.48
CA THR A 9 26.48 56.87 40.41
C THR A 9 25.31 57.79 39.94
N ALA A 10 24.27 57.99 40.78
CA ALA A 10 23.35 59.17 40.93
C ALA A 10 22.48 59.68 39.72
N VAL A 11 21.39 60.48 39.86
CA VAL A 11 20.87 61.43 40.90
C VAL A 11 19.30 61.31 41.11
N ALA A 12 18.71 61.96 42.14
CA ALA A 12 17.30 61.90 42.63
C ALA A 12 16.31 62.95 42.00
N GLY A 13 15.02 63.15 42.39
CA GLY A 13 14.15 62.68 43.51
C GLY A 13 12.64 63.15 43.35
N THR A 14 11.62 62.58 44.03
CA THR A 14 10.98 62.96 45.36
C THR A 14 10.16 64.28 45.45
N ALA A 15 9.00 64.45 46.14
CA ALA A 15 8.01 63.55 46.80
C ALA A 15 6.75 64.32 47.37
N ARG A 16 5.64 63.59 47.73
CA ARG A 16 4.47 63.95 48.63
C ARG A 16 3.50 65.10 48.20
N ALA A 17 2.28 65.32 48.78
CA ALA A 17 1.16 64.48 49.33
C ALA A 17 0.01 65.39 49.90
N LEU A 18 -1.28 64.94 49.97
CA LEU A 18 -2.30 65.17 51.06
C LEU A 18 -3.83 65.09 50.68
N ARG A 19 -4.63 64.46 51.58
CA ARG A 19 -6.02 64.76 52.08
C ARG A 19 -7.31 64.85 51.20
N THR A 20 -8.18 63.85 51.40
CA THR A 20 -9.62 63.89 51.81
C THR A 20 -10.71 64.69 51.06
N ARG A 21 -11.57 63.99 50.30
CA ARG A 21 -13.07 63.97 50.36
C ARG A 21 -13.63 63.04 49.25
N ALA A 22 -14.93 62.71 49.20
CA ALA A 22 -15.67 61.73 50.03
C ALA A 22 -17.16 61.70 49.60
N ILE A 23 -17.75 60.50 49.40
CA ILE A 23 -19.21 60.18 49.46
C ILE A 23 -20.08 60.76 48.29
N PRO A 24 -21.22 60.14 47.88
CA PRO A 24 -21.81 58.81 48.17
C PRO A 24 -21.82 57.85 46.95
N GLY A 25 -22.24 56.59 47.04
CA GLY A 25 -22.62 55.79 48.21
C GLY A 25 -23.70 54.70 47.92
N ALA A 26 -23.82 53.72 48.81
CA ALA A 26 -24.80 52.60 48.86
C ALA A 26 -24.78 51.59 47.69
N LEU A 27 -24.77 50.25 47.85
CA LEU A 27 -25.40 49.28 48.79
C LEU A 27 -26.78 48.75 48.37
N ALA A 28 -26.77 47.51 47.86
CA ALA A 28 -27.60 46.37 48.29
C ALA A 28 -29.15 46.50 48.24
N ALA A 29 -29.83 45.48 48.79
CA ALA A 29 -31.29 45.33 48.94
C ALA A 29 -32.08 45.13 47.62
N THR A 30 -32.38 43.91 47.17
CA THR A 30 -33.47 42.97 47.60
C THR A 30 -34.87 43.28 47.04
N THR A 31 -35.63 42.21 46.77
CA THR A 31 -37.12 42.12 46.77
C THR A 31 -37.96 42.99 45.82
N GLY A 32 -38.85 42.35 45.06
CA GLY A 32 -39.89 42.98 44.22
C GLY A 32 -40.03 42.24 42.89
N ALA A 33 -41.07 41.48 42.53
CA ALA A 33 -42.52 41.63 42.74
C ALA A 33 -43.08 42.92 42.11
N ARG A 34 -44.20 42.95 41.37
CA ARG A 34 -45.19 41.92 40.99
C ARG A 34 -46.17 42.52 39.96
N PHE A 35 -46.47 41.81 38.87
CA PHE A 35 -47.76 41.83 38.16
C PHE A 35 -47.95 40.38 37.66
N PHE A 36 -48.68 39.48 38.30
CA PHE A 36 -49.91 39.55 39.11
C PHE A 36 -51.15 39.83 38.26
N HIS A 37 -51.70 38.76 37.66
CA HIS A 37 -53.11 38.34 37.52
C HIS A 37 -53.11 36.99 36.74
N SER A 38 -54.03 36.02 36.83
CA SER A 38 -55.04 35.63 37.85
C SER A 38 -55.69 34.29 37.41
N THR A 39 -56.12 33.32 38.25
CA THR A 39 -55.98 33.14 39.71
C THR A 39 -56.21 31.68 40.18
N ARG A 40 -55.22 31.08 40.88
CA ARG A 40 -55.39 30.09 41.99
C ARG A 40 -55.96 28.66 41.67
N PRO A 41 -55.96 27.68 42.62
CA PRO A 41 -55.46 26.32 42.33
C PRO A 41 -56.40 25.18 42.86
N PHE A 42 -55.82 24.16 43.55
CA PHE A 42 -56.40 22.94 44.17
C PHE A 42 -56.49 21.70 43.24
N ALA A 43 -56.21 20.46 43.66
CA ALA A 43 -55.58 19.96 44.90
C ALA A 43 -55.03 18.50 44.78
N THR A 44 -54.43 18.00 45.87
CA THR A 44 -54.39 16.61 46.43
C THR A 44 -55.14 15.47 45.71
N ALA A 45 -54.74 14.19 45.79
CA ALA A 45 -53.55 13.50 46.34
C ALA A 45 -53.65 11.97 45.98
N SER A 46 -52.77 11.15 46.57
CA SER A 46 -52.87 9.67 46.80
C SER A 46 -54.25 9.01 46.56
N SER A 47 -54.34 7.79 46.00
CA SER A 47 -53.79 6.56 46.61
C SER A 47 -53.79 5.32 45.66
N SER A 48 -53.41 4.16 46.20
CA SER A 48 -53.32 2.84 45.53
C SER A 48 -54.38 1.83 46.03
N LEU A 49 -54.45 0.65 45.35
CA LEU A 49 -55.15 -0.65 45.64
C LEU A 49 -56.23 -1.02 44.58
N VAL A 50 -56.14 -2.15 43.84
CA VAL A 50 -56.39 -3.59 44.17
C VAL A 50 -57.89 -3.91 44.31
N SER A 51 -58.53 -4.84 43.56
CA SER A 51 -58.12 -5.63 42.36
C SER A 51 -59.24 -5.78 41.27
N THR A 52 -59.84 -6.91 40.81
CA THR A 52 -59.89 -8.35 41.19
C THR A 52 -60.36 -9.27 40.02
N LEU A 53 -59.73 -10.45 39.87
CA LEU A 53 -60.12 -11.72 39.17
C LEU A 53 -61.19 -11.80 38.03
N SER A 54 -60.82 -12.43 36.90
CA SER A 54 -61.35 -13.76 36.46
C SER A 54 -60.61 -14.40 35.25
N ARG A 55 -60.67 -15.74 35.14
CA ARG A 55 -60.21 -16.65 34.05
C ARG A 55 -61.43 -17.51 33.61
N PRO A 56 -61.41 -18.41 32.57
CA PRO A 56 -60.33 -18.98 31.74
C PRO A 56 -60.60 -18.73 30.21
N ARG A 57 -60.09 -19.42 29.15
CA ARG A 57 -59.45 -20.73 28.90
C ARG A 57 -58.38 -20.63 27.78
N LEU A 58 -57.59 -21.70 27.60
CA LEU A 58 -56.74 -21.91 26.41
C LEU A 58 -57.58 -22.25 25.16
N ALA A 59 -57.05 -21.88 23.99
CA ALA A 59 -57.36 -22.47 22.69
C ALA A 59 -56.03 -22.80 21.97
N SER A 60 -56.02 -23.77 21.05
CA SER A 60 -54.78 -24.35 20.51
C SER A 60 -54.12 -23.52 19.41
N VAL A 61 -52.78 -23.60 19.35
CA VAL A 61 -52.00 -23.14 18.20
C VAL A 61 -52.35 -24.01 17.00
N ARG A 62 -52.94 -23.40 15.96
CA ARG A 62 -53.03 -24.00 14.61
C ARG A 62 -51.90 -23.45 13.75
N THR A 63 -51.06 -24.35 13.25
CA THR A 63 -50.04 -24.05 12.22
C THR A 63 -50.71 -23.64 10.90
N PRO A 64 -50.41 -22.46 10.33
CA PRO A 64 -50.70 -22.16 8.94
C PRO A 64 -49.81 -23.02 8.02
N ALA A 65 -50.35 -23.46 6.88
CA ALA A 65 -49.68 -24.39 5.98
C ALA A 65 -48.41 -23.82 5.34
N ALA A 66 -47.48 -24.72 4.98
CA ALA A 66 -46.33 -24.40 4.16
C ALA A 66 -46.78 -23.93 2.76
N TRP A 67 -46.33 -22.74 2.35
CA TRP A 67 -46.43 -22.31 0.96
C TRP A 67 -45.19 -22.81 0.21
N HIS A 68 -45.38 -23.73 -0.73
CA HIS A 68 -44.35 -24.11 -1.69
C HIS A 68 -44.07 -22.94 -2.66
N LEU A 69 -43.22 -22.01 -2.25
CA LEU A 69 -42.54 -21.12 -3.19
C LEU A 69 -41.48 -21.94 -3.93
N ALA A 70 -41.59 -21.96 -5.26
CA ALA A 70 -40.66 -22.68 -6.12
C ALA A 70 -39.21 -22.18 -5.90
N GLY A 71 -38.25 -23.10 -5.96
CA GLY A 71 -36.85 -22.81 -5.65
C GLY A 71 -36.24 -21.77 -6.58
N SER A 72 -36.05 -20.55 -6.07
CA SER A 72 -35.18 -19.56 -6.71
C SER A 72 -33.74 -20.10 -6.70
N GLN A 73 -33.19 -20.38 -7.88
CA GLN A 73 -31.84 -20.96 -8.00
C GLN A 73 -30.79 -20.02 -7.40
N ARG A 74 -30.22 -20.41 -6.25
CA ARG A 74 -28.99 -19.83 -5.72
C ARG A 74 -27.82 -20.21 -6.62
N ARG A 75 -27.59 -19.45 -7.69
CA ARG A 75 -26.36 -19.55 -8.50
C ARG A 75 -25.22 -18.89 -7.74
N THR A 76 -24.68 -19.61 -6.76
CA THR A 76 -23.66 -19.14 -5.80
C THR A 76 -22.33 -19.90 -5.91
N MET A 77 -22.15 -20.71 -6.96
CA MET A 77 -20.87 -21.37 -7.26
C MET A 77 -20.06 -20.48 -8.21
N PHE A 78 -18.79 -20.24 -7.88
CA PHE A 78 -17.89 -19.39 -8.67
C PHE A 78 -16.67 -20.21 -9.07
N ILE A 79 -16.60 -20.58 -10.34
CA ILE A 79 -15.50 -21.36 -10.90
C ILE A 79 -14.40 -20.37 -11.33
N GLN A 80 -13.23 -20.46 -10.70
CA GLN A 80 -12.03 -19.75 -11.13
C GLN A 80 -11.33 -20.55 -12.25
N THR A 81 -10.48 -19.89 -13.04
CA THR A 81 -9.58 -20.60 -13.95
C THR A 81 -8.15 -20.11 -13.82
N GLU A 82 -7.21 -21.05 -13.78
CA GLU A 82 -5.77 -20.82 -13.80
C GLU A 82 -5.18 -21.34 -15.11
N THR A 83 -4.18 -20.64 -15.64
CA THR A 83 -3.38 -21.10 -16.79
C THR A 83 -2.33 -22.09 -16.31
N THR A 84 -2.15 -23.18 -17.06
CA THR A 84 -1.09 -24.18 -16.79
C THR A 84 0.15 -23.89 -17.65
N PRO A 85 1.30 -24.55 -17.42
CA PRO A 85 2.46 -24.47 -18.32
C PRO A 85 2.19 -24.99 -19.74
N ASN A 86 1.10 -25.73 -19.94
CA ASN A 86 0.65 -26.20 -21.23
C ASN A 86 -0.44 -25.25 -21.78
N ALA A 87 -0.18 -24.58 -22.90
CA ALA A 87 -1.11 -23.60 -23.48
C ALA A 87 -2.48 -24.21 -23.88
N ASP A 88 -2.48 -25.52 -24.17
CA ASP A 88 -3.66 -26.30 -24.50
C ASP A 88 -4.33 -26.95 -23.29
N SER A 89 -3.85 -26.69 -22.06
CA SER A 89 -4.49 -27.13 -20.83
C SER A 89 -4.86 -25.97 -19.91
N LEU A 90 -6.08 -26.02 -19.37
CA LEU A 90 -6.59 -25.03 -18.44
C LEU A 90 -7.21 -25.69 -17.20
N LYS A 91 -6.86 -25.16 -16.03
CA LYS A 91 -7.31 -25.60 -14.72
C LYS A 91 -8.54 -24.80 -14.31
N PHE A 92 -9.63 -25.50 -13.97
CA PHE A 92 -10.91 -24.95 -13.51
C PHE A 92 -11.11 -25.31 -12.03
N ILE A 93 -11.27 -24.31 -11.17
CA ILE A 93 -11.36 -24.48 -9.71
C ILE A 93 -12.78 -24.08 -9.27
N PRO A 94 -13.70 -25.04 -8.99
CA PRO A 94 -15.11 -24.76 -8.69
C PRO A 94 -15.37 -24.10 -7.33
N GLY A 95 -14.34 -23.87 -6.51
CA GLY A 95 -14.46 -23.29 -5.17
C GLY A 95 -14.86 -24.29 -4.08
N GLN A 96 -14.75 -25.59 -4.37
CA GLN A 96 -15.01 -26.71 -3.47
C GLN A 96 -14.19 -27.93 -3.93
N ALA A 97 -14.06 -28.95 -3.08
CA ALA A 97 -13.36 -30.18 -3.42
C ALA A 97 -13.94 -30.88 -4.67
N VAL A 98 -13.06 -31.50 -5.46
CA VAL A 98 -13.38 -32.26 -6.67
C VAL A 98 -13.13 -33.74 -6.38
N ALA A 99 -11.88 -34.20 -6.43
CA ALA A 99 -11.48 -35.55 -6.06
C ALA A 99 -10.58 -35.52 -4.81
N PRO A 100 -11.15 -35.36 -3.58
CA PRO A 100 -10.36 -35.13 -2.35
C PRO A 100 -9.50 -36.33 -1.88
N THR A 101 -9.48 -37.44 -2.61
CA THR A 101 -8.69 -38.64 -2.30
C THR A 101 -8.14 -39.24 -3.59
N GLY A 102 -6.83 -39.06 -3.83
CA GLY A 102 -6.16 -39.46 -5.08
C GLY A 102 -6.51 -38.56 -6.27
N THR A 103 -6.00 -38.91 -7.44
CA THR A 103 -6.26 -38.20 -8.71
C THR A 103 -6.83 -39.15 -9.75
N HIS A 104 -7.54 -38.57 -10.72
CA HIS A 104 -8.20 -39.34 -11.78
C HIS A 104 -8.00 -38.66 -13.13
N GLU A 105 -7.70 -39.45 -14.15
CA GLU A 105 -7.44 -38.97 -15.49
C GLU A 105 -8.29 -39.74 -16.50
N PHE A 106 -8.76 -39.04 -17.52
CA PHE A 106 -9.60 -39.58 -18.58
C PHE A 106 -9.01 -39.12 -19.92
N LEU A 107 -8.65 -40.09 -20.77
CA LEU A 107 -7.98 -39.87 -22.06
C LEU A 107 -8.91 -40.11 -23.26
N ASP A 108 -10.01 -40.82 -23.04
CA ASP A 108 -11.05 -41.10 -24.03
C ASP A 108 -12.45 -41.15 -23.39
N ALA A 109 -13.49 -41.13 -24.23
CA ALA A 109 -14.88 -41.12 -23.77
C ALA A 109 -15.32 -42.42 -23.06
N GLY A 110 -14.69 -43.57 -23.36
CA GLY A 110 -14.95 -44.85 -22.70
C GLY A 110 -14.41 -44.89 -21.27
N ALA A 111 -13.21 -44.32 -21.03
CA ALA A 111 -12.70 -44.07 -19.69
C ALA A 111 -13.57 -43.03 -18.94
N ALA A 112 -13.92 -41.93 -19.62
CA ALA A 112 -14.71 -40.83 -19.08
C ALA A 112 -16.11 -41.26 -18.61
N ALA A 113 -16.72 -42.28 -19.22
CA ALA A 113 -18.01 -42.88 -18.84
C ALA A 113 -18.07 -43.51 -17.43
N SER A 114 -16.96 -43.50 -16.68
CA SER A 114 -16.93 -43.80 -15.23
C SER A 114 -17.32 -42.62 -14.33
N SER A 115 -17.31 -41.40 -14.87
CA SER A 115 -17.65 -40.14 -14.17
C SER A 115 -18.72 -39.34 -14.93
N PRO A 116 -19.89 -39.05 -14.32
CA PRO A 116 -20.91 -38.17 -14.89
C PRO A 116 -20.50 -36.70 -15.08
N LEU A 117 -19.26 -36.32 -14.73
CA LEU A 117 -18.66 -35.04 -15.06
C LEU A 117 -17.66 -35.17 -16.22
N ALA A 118 -16.75 -36.15 -16.16
CA ALA A 118 -15.75 -36.34 -17.21
C ALA A 118 -16.41 -36.69 -18.55
N ASP A 119 -17.39 -37.62 -18.54
CA ASP A 119 -18.19 -38.00 -19.71
C ASP A 119 -18.78 -36.77 -20.42
N ARG A 120 -19.41 -35.87 -19.65
CA ARG A 120 -20.03 -34.65 -20.20
C ARG A 120 -19.02 -33.66 -20.75
N LEU A 121 -17.85 -33.55 -20.13
CA LEU A 121 -16.77 -32.69 -20.63
C LEU A 121 -16.15 -33.27 -21.90
N PHE A 122 -16.02 -34.59 -22.02
CA PHE A 122 -15.57 -35.29 -23.22
C PHE A 122 -16.56 -35.24 -24.39
N HIS A 123 -17.86 -34.99 -24.13
CA HIS A 123 -18.86 -34.76 -25.17
C HIS A 123 -18.77 -33.36 -25.81
N LEU A 124 -17.94 -32.44 -25.29
CA LEU A 124 -17.63 -31.20 -25.99
C LEU A 124 -16.71 -31.48 -27.19
N PRO A 125 -16.96 -30.88 -28.37
CA PRO A 125 -15.97 -30.92 -29.45
C PRO A 125 -14.65 -30.32 -28.98
N ASP A 126 -13.55 -30.87 -29.48
CA ASP A 126 -12.18 -30.42 -29.22
C ASP A 126 -11.65 -30.53 -27.79
N VAL A 127 -12.35 -31.17 -26.85
CA VAL A 127 -11.72 -31.72 -25.64
C VAL A 127 -10.87 -32.96 -26.01
N ARG A 128 -9.72 -33.10 -25.35
CA ARG A 128 -8.72 -34.17 -25.59
C ARG A 128 -8.42 -34.99 -24.34
N SER A 129 -8.29 -34.35 -23.18
CA SER A 129 -8.26 -35.06 -21.90
C SER A 129 -8.91 -34.24 -20.79
N VAL A 130 -9.33 -34.93 -19.74
CA VAL A 130 -9.88 -34.35 -18.51
C VAL A 130 -9.17 -34.98 -17.33
N PHE A 131 -8.81 -34.18 -16.33
CA PHE A 131 -8.08 -34.60 -15.15
C PHE A 131 -8.68 -33.97 -13.90
N PHE A 132 -8.91 -34.76 -12.85
CA PHE A 132 -9.43 -34.32 -11.57
C PHE A 132 -8.33 -34.38 -10.51
N GLY A 133 -8.01 -33.20 -9.94
CA GLY A 133 -7.22 -33.06 -8.73
C GLY A 133 -8.09 -32.88 -7.48
N PRO A 134 -7.47 -32.59 -6.32
CA PRO A 134 -8.17 -32.47 -5.03
C PRO A 134 -9.31 -31.45 -5.02
N ASP A 135 -9.12 -30.28 -5.64
CA ASP A 135 -10.05 -29.15 -5.68
C ASP A 135 -10.16 -28.49 -7.07
N PHE A 136 -9.61 -29.14 -8.10
CA PHE A 136 -9.56 -28.61 -9.47
C PHE A 136 -9.85 -29.65 -10.54
N ILE A 137 -10.23 -29.17 -11.73
CA ILE A 137 -10.43 -29.94 -12.96
C ILE A 137 -9.55 -29.32 -14.04
N SER A 138 -8.53 -30.03 -14.50
CA SER A 138 -7.80 -29.64 -15.71
C SER A 138 -8.48 -30.22 -16.94
N VAL A 139 -8.62 -29.42 -17.99
CA VAL A 139 -9.14 -29.84 -19.30
C VAL A 139 -8.09 -29.50 -20.35
N ASN A 140 -7.73 -30.47 -21.18
CA ASN A 140 -6.84 -30.26 -22.32
C ASN A 140 -7.69 -30.21 -23.60
N LYS A 141 -7.42 -29.23 -24.48
CA LYS A 141 -8.10 -29.03 -25.77
C LYS A 141 -7.25 -29.53 -26.95
N SER A 142 -7.80 -29.50 -28.17
CA SER A 142 -7.02 -29.56 -29.41
C SER A 142 -6.28 -28.23 -29.67
N GLU A 143 -5.14 -28.29 -30.36
CA GLU A 143 -4.26 -27.13 -30.64
C GLU A 143 -5.01 -25.98 -31.34
N ASP A 144 -5.76 -26.28 -32.41
CA ASP A 144 -6.56 -25.31 -33.19
C ASP A 144 -7.72 -24.65 -32.41
N ALA A 145 -8.22 -25.30 -31.35
CA ALA A 145 -9.40 -24.83 -30.63
C ALA A 145 -9.12 -23.63 -29.72
N LYS A 146 -10.16 -22.85 -29.40
CA LYS A 146 -10.02 -21.59 -28.66
C LYS A 146 -10.70 -21.62 -27.31
N TRP A 147 -9.96 -21.22 -26.28
CA TRP A 147 -10.49 -21.07 -24.93
C TRP A 147 -11.66 -20.07 -24.81
N SER A 148 -11.79 -19.10 -25.73
CA SER A 148 -12.95 -18.20 -25.80
C SER A 148 -14.27 -18.91 -26.10
N GLU A 149 -14.21 -20.06 -26.77
CA GLU A 149 -15.37 -20.83 -27.24
C GLU A 149 -15.65 -22.01 -26.30
N LEU A 150 -14.62 -22.71 -25.81
CA LEU A 150 -14.77 -23.83 -24.87
C LEU A 150 -15.11 -23.41 -23.42
N LYS A 151 -14.54 -22.28 -22.91
CA LYS A 151 -14.72 -21.88 -21.50
C LYS A 151 -16.19 -21.77 -21.07
N PRO A 152 -17.10 -21.10 -21.81
CA PRO A 152 -18.50 -20.97 -21.41
C PRO A 152 -19.22 -22.32 -21.25
N GLU A 153 -18.91 -23.30 -22.11
CA GLU A 153 -19.58 -24.61 -22.07
C GLU A 153 -19.02 -25.50 -20.95
N ILE A 154 -17.69 -25.51 -20.75
CA ILE A 154 -17.05 -26.18 -19.61
C ILE A 154 -17.56 -25.59 -18.28
N TYR A 155 -17.63 -24.26 -18.15
CA TYR A 155 -18.21 -23.60 -16.97
C TYR A 155 -19.66 -24.03 -16.73
N SER A 156 -20.47 -24.15 -17.79
CA SER A 156 -21.86 -24.60 -17.70
C SER A 156 -21.97 -26.03 -17.18
N ILE A 157 -21.16 -26.96 -17.72
CA ILE A 157 -21.16 -28.38 -17.33
C ILE A 157 -20.70 -28.57 -15.89
N ILE A 158 -19.57 -27.95 -15.50
CA ILE A 158 -19.04 -28.02 -14.13
C ILE A 158 -20.05 -27.42 -13.14
N MET A 159 -20.65 -26.27 -13.47
CA MET A 159 -21.64 -25.62 -12.60
C MET A 159 -22.92 -26.46 -12.48
N GLU A 160 -23.44 -27.02 -13.57
CA GLU A 160 -24.64 -27.86 -13.52
C GLU A 160 -24.39 -29.15 -12.73
N HIS A 161 -23.26 -29.84 -12.95
CA HIS A 161 -22.92 -31.08 -12.24
C HIS A 161 -22.92 -30.84 -10.72
N PHE A 162 -22.10 -29.90 -10.22
CA PHE A 162 -21.98 -29.66 -8.79
C PHE A 162 -23.22 -29.02 -8.16
N THR A 163 -23.94 -28.12 -8.85
CA THR A 163 -25.20 -27.57 -8.30
C THR A 163 -26.38 -28.55 -8.37
N SER A 164 -26.30 -29.60 -9.19
CA SER A 164 -27.28 -30.69 -9.20
C SER A 164 -27.04 -31.77 -8.14
N GLY A 165 -25.89 -31.76 -7.46
CA GLY A 165 -25.55 -32.72 -6.40
C GLY A 165 -25.37 -34.16 -6.89
N ARG A 166 -25.03 -34.36 -8.17
CA ARG A 166 -24.67 -35.68 -8.71
C ARG A 166 -23.36 -36.19 -8.09
N PRO A 167 -23.17 -37.50 -7.97
CA PRO A 167 -21.88 -38.05 -7.59
C PRO A 167 -20.86 -37.86 -8.72
N LEU A 168 -19.58 -37.68 -8.35
CA LEU A 168 -18.49 -37.53 -9.31
C LEU A 168 -18.16 -38.83 -10.05
N PHE A 169 -18.49 -39.98 -9.46
CA PHE A 169 -18.29 -41.33 -10.01
C PHE A 169 -19.53 -42.19 -9.80
N GLU A 170 -19.76 -43.16 -10.68
CA GLU A 170 -20.77 -44.20 -10.47
C GLU A 170 -20.33 -45.19 -9.37
N GLU A 171 -21.30 -45.84 -8.70
CA GLU A 171 -21.01 -46.71 -7.54
C GLU A 171 -19.98 -47.80 -7.87
N GLY A 172 -18.96 -47.90 -7.01
CA GLY A 172 -17.89 -48.89 -7.14
C GLY A 172 -16.74 -48.55 -8.11
N LYS A 173 -16.75 -47.37 -8.75
CA LYS A 173 -15.68 -46.94 -9.70
C LYS A 173 -14.75 -45.81 -9.22
N GLY A 174 -14.91 -45.32 -7.99
CA GLY A 174 -14.13 -44.19 -7.45
C GLY A 174 -12.77 -44.54 -6.83
N GLY A 175 -12.01 -45.48 -7.41
CA GLY A 175 -10.67 -45.83 -6.91
C GLY A 175 -9.61 -44.88 -7.47
N GLY A 176 -9.05 -44.01 -6.62
CA GLY A 176 -7.90 -43.16 -6.98
C GLY A 176 -6.58 -43.94 -7.02
N ALA A 177 -5.53 -43.33 -7.58
CA ALA A 177 -4.21 -43.95 -7.61
C ALA A 177 -3.58 -44.03 -6.19
N GLU A 178 -3.11 -45.22 -5.81
CA GLU A 178 -2.32 -45.47 -4.59
C GLU A 178 -0.84 -45.78 -4.92
N ASP A 179 -0.30 -45.28 -6.03
CA ASP A 179 1.03 -45.67 -6.54
C ASP A 179 2.21 -45.26 -5.63
N THR A 180 2.04 -44.17 -4.88
CA THR A 180 2.95 -43.71 -3.81
C THR A 180 2.66 -44.29 -2.44
N ARG A 181 1.68 -45.21 -2.30
CA ARG A 181 1.42 -45.89 -1.03
C ARG A 181 2.62 -46.77 -0.66
N ILE A 182 3.21 -46.49 0.50
CA ILE A 182 4.27 -47.31 1.08
C ILE A 182 3.65 -48.60 1.62
N LEU A 183 4.27 -49.74 1.30
CA LEU A 183 3.86 -51.08 1.68
C LEU A 183 4.96 -51.75 2.52
N ASP A 184 4.59 -52.69 3.38
CA ASP A 184 5.53 -53.49 4.21
C ASP A 184 6.52 -54.34 3.37
N THR A 185 6.35 -54.38 2.05
CA THR A 185 7.19 -55.07 1.07
C THR A 185 8.08 -54.14 0.23
N ASP A 186 7.96 -52.82 0.37
CA ASP A 186 8.86 -51.87 -0.29
C ASP A 186 10.25 -51.90 0.39
N THR A 187 11.31 -51.71 -0.39
CA THR A 187 12.65 -51.46 0.17
C THR A 187 12.74 -50.04 0.73
N GLU A 188 13.68 -49.79 1.66
CA GLU A 188 13.86 -48.49 2.32
C GLU A 188 14.05 -47.34 1.30
N VAL A 189 14.76 -47.62 0.21
CA VAL A 189 14.95 -46.70 -0.92
C VAL A 189 13.63 -46.41 -1.64
N VAL A 190 12.82 -47.43 -1.95
CA VAL A 190 11.50 -47.27 -2.59
C VAL A 190 10.52 -46.51 -1.69
N ALA A 191 10.53 -46.78 -0.38
CA ALA A 191 9.71 -46.07 0.59
C ALA A 191 10.07 -44.56 0.62
N MET A 192 11.36 -44.20 0.67
CA MET A 192 11.80 -42.81 0.61
C MET A 192 11.47 -42.15 -0.74
N ILE A 193 11.61 -42.86 -1.88
CA ILE A 193 11.21 -42.32 -3.20
C ILE A 193 9.73 -41.96 -3.15
N LYS A 194 8.86 -42.89 -2.72
CA LYS A 194 7.41 -42.68 -2.62
C LYS A 194 7.07 -41.49 -1.69
N GLU A 195 7.70 -41.38 -0.52
CA GLU A 195 7.50 -40.26 0.41
C GLU A 195 7.89 -38.90 -0.21
N LEU A 196 9.03 -38.81 -0.89
CA LEU A 196 9.46 -37.56 -1.52
C LEU A 196 8.60 -37.16 -2.71
N LEU A 197 8.14 -38.15 -3.50
CA LEU A 197 7.19 -37.89 -4.59
C LEU A 197 5.88 -37.32 -4.03
N GLU A 198 5.32 -37.93 -2.99
CA GLU A 198 4.07 -37.50 -2.35
C GLU A 198 4.19 -36.13 -1.66
N THR A 199 5.23 -35.93 -0.84
CA THR A 199 5.35 -34.75 0.04
C THR A 199 5.94 -33.52 -0.64
N ARG A 200 6.63 -33.66 -1.78
CA ARG A 200 7.36 -32.55 -2.43
C ARG A 200 7.13 -32.41 -3.93
N VAL A 201 6.90 -33.51 -4.66
CA VAL A 201 6.78 -33.46 -6.12
C VAL A 201 5.33 -33.29 -6.57
N ARG A 202 4.41 -34.14 -6.08
CA ARG A 202 2.98 -34.02 -6.37
C ARG A 202 2.42 -32.61 -6.11
N PRO A 203 2.67 -31.95 -4.97
CA PRO A 203 2.06 -30.64 -4.70
C PRO A 203 2.47 -29.58 -5.72
N ALA A 204 3.74 -29.56 -6.14
CA ALA A 204 4.23 -28.61 -7.15
C ALA A 204 3.64 -28.88 -8.55
N ILE A 205 3.46 -30.14 -8.92
CA ILE A 205 2.89 -30.53 -10.22
C ILE A 205 1.36 -30.33 -10.23
N MET A 206 0.69 -30.44 -9.08
CA MET A 206 -0.71 -30.09 -8.89
C MET A 206 -0.97 -28.58 -8.88
N GLU A 207 -0.01 -27.74 -8.46
CA GLU A 207 -0.08 -26.29 -8.70
C GLU A 207 -0.19 -26.00 -10.21
N ASP A 208 0.65 -26.64 -11.03
CA ASP A 208 0.63 -26.58 -12.50
C ASP A 208 -0.59 -27.30 -13.14
N GLY A 209 -1.45 -27.96 -12.37
CA GLY A 209 -2.66 -28.63 -12.86
C GLY A 209 -2.46 -30.03 -13.44
N GLY A 210 -1.33 -30.67 -13.14
CA GLY A 210 -1.03 -32.05 -13.48
C GLY A 210 -0.88 -32.95 -12.26
N ASP A 211 -0.31 -34.14 -12.46
CA ASP A 211 0.18 -35.04 -11.41
C ASP A 211 1.20 -36.01 -12.02
N ILE A 212 1.72 -36.94 -11.23
CA ILE A 212 2.64 -38.01 -11.63
C ILE A 212 2.11 -39.39 -11.23
N GLU A 213 2.70 -40.44 -11.81
CA GLU A 213 2.49 -41.81 -11.36
C GLU A 213 3.83 -42.55 -11.30
N TYR A 214 4.14 -43.11 -10.13
CA TYR A 214 5.31 -43.93 -9.89
C TYR A 214 5.17 -45.29 -10.59
N ARG A 215 6.07 -45.57 -11.54
CA ARG A 215 6.10 -46.83 -12.32
C ARG A 215 7.11 -47.85 -11.79
N GLY A 216 8.00 -47.44 -10.88
CA GLY A 216 8.95 -48.32 -10.20
C GLY A 216 10.36 -47.73 -10.07
N PHE A 217 11.24 -48.49 -9.45
CA PHE A 217 12.67 -48.19 -9.30
C PHE A 217 13.45 -49.47 -9.61
N ASP A 218 14.58 -49.31 -10.30
CA ASP A 218 15.47 -50.40 -10.70
C ASP A 218 16.75 -50.30 -9.85
N GLU A 219 16.91 -51.19 -8.86
CA GLU A 219 17.94 -51.07 -7.83
C GLU A 219 19.37 -51.29 -8.36
N ASP A 220 19.54 -52.10 -9.40
CA ASP A 220 20.85 -52.36 -10.03
C ASP A 220 21.34 -51.13 -10.81
N SER A 221 20.47 -50.50 -11.62
CA SER A 221 20.83 -49.32 -12.41
C SER A 221 20.72 -48.01 -11.62
N GLY A 222 19.79 -47.91 -10.67
CA GLY A 222 19.41 -46.68 -9.95
C GLY A 222 18.44 -45.78 -10.71
N VAL A 223 17.66 -46.32 -11.66
CA VAL A 223 16.71 -45.54 -12.46
C VAL A 223 15.32 -45.54 -11.82
N VAL A 224 14.76 -44.35 -11.57
CA VAL A 224 13.35 -44.18 -11.15
C VAL A 224 12.50 -43.97 -12.40
N LYS A 225 11.38 -44.69 -12.51
CA LYS A 225 10.46 -44.60 -13.65
C LYS A 225 9.18 -43.88 -13.24
N LEU A 226 8.85 -42.79 -13.92
CA LEU A 226 7.67 -41.97 -13.68
C LEU A 226 6.82 -41.80 -14.94
N SER A 227 5.53 -41.58 -14.77
CA SER A 227 4.58 -41.20 -15.83
C SER A 227 3.97 -39.83 -15.47
N LEU A 228 3.63 -38.99 -16.46
CA LEU A 228 3.07 -37.65 -16.23
C LEU A 228 1.58 -37.61 -16.56
N LYS A 229 0.81 -36.82 -15.80
CA LYS A 229 -0.65 -36.71 -15.90
C LYS A 229 -1.15 -35.27 -16.00
N GLY A 230 -2.38 -35.11 -16.49
CA GLY A 230 -3.11 -33.83 -16.54
C GLY A 230 -2.49 -32.82 -17.51
N SER A 231 -2.25 -31.59 -17.05
CA SER A 231 -1.66 -30.53 -17.88
C SER A 231 -0.25 -30.85 -18.37
N CYS A 232 0.53 -31.58 -17.55
CA CYS A 232 1.93 -31.92 -17.83
C CYS A 232 2.10 -32.99 -18.92
N ARG A 233 1.04 -33.74 -19.25
CA ARG A 233 1.03 -34.73 -20.33
C ARG A 233 1.25 -34.05 -21.68
N GLY A 234 2.28 -34.48 -22.41
CA GLY A 234 2.62 -33.96 -23.75
C GLY A 234 3.21 -32.53 -23.80
N CYS A 235 3.43 -31.86 -22.66
CA CYS A 235 3.90 -30.48 -22.64
C CYS A 235 5.41 -30.38 -22.96
N GLU A 236 5.83 -29.47 -23.86
CA GLU A 236 7.25 -29.32 -24.26
C GLU A 236 8.20 -28.99 -23.10
N SER A 237 7.71 -28.34 -22.03
CA SER A 237 8.51 -28.02 -20.83
C SER A 237 8.69 -29.21 -19.88
N SER A 238 7.87 -30.27 -20.01
CA SER A 238 7.81 -31.38 -19.05
C SER A 238 9.12 -32.15 -18.91
N ALA A 239 9.87 -32.33 -20.01
CA ALA A 239 11.19 -32.96 -20.02
C ALA A 239 12.22 -32.16 -19.19
N VAL A 240 12.06 -30.84 -19.08
CA VAL A 240 12.91 -29.98 -18.22
C VAL A 240 12.52 -30.15 -16.75
N THR A 241 11.23 -30.23 -16.44
CA THR A 241 10.72 -30.45 -15.07
C THR A 241 11.21 -31.77 -14.50
N LEU A 242 11.13 -32.85 -15.28
CA LEU A 242 11.69 -34.17 -14.93
C LEU A 242 13.22 -34.08 -14.68
N LYS A 243 13.99 -33.66 -15.68
CA LYS A 243 15.46 -33.80 -15.65
C LYS A 243 16.21 -32.70 -14.87
N SER A 244 15.59 -31.55 -14.63
CA SER A 244 16.19 -30.45 -13.85
C SER A 244 15.58 -30.26 -12.45
N GLY A 245 14.33 -30.70 -12.24
CA GLY A 245 13.63 -30.62 -10.96
C GLY A 245 13.63 -31.96 -10.22
N ILE A 246 12.83 -32.91 -10.71
CA ILE A 246 12.56 -34.18 -10.02
C ILE A 246 13.83 -35.02 -9.86
N GLU A 247 14.58 -35.22 -10.95
CA GLU A 247 15.84 -35.98 -10.96
C GLU A 247 16.84 -35.45 -9.93
N ARG A 248 17.13 -34.14 -9.96
CA ARG A 248 18.05 -33.51 -9.01
C ARG A 248 17.58 -33.57 -7.57
N MET A 249 16.27 -33.50 -7.33
CA MET A 249 15.72 -33.59 -5.97
C MET A 249 15.85 -35.01 -5.41
N LEU A 250 15.48 -36.04 -6.20
CA LEU A 250 15.61 -37.43 -5.77
C LEU A 250 17.07 -37.80 -5.55
N MET A 251 17.98 -37.50 -6.50
CA MET A 251 19.42 -37.72 -6.36
C MET A 251 20.05 -37.00 -5.15
N HIS A 252 19.47 -35.87 -4.70
CA HIS A 252 20.00 -35.11 -3.56
C HIS A 252 19.65 -35.75 -2.21
N TYR A 253 18.44 -36.31 -2.08
CA TYR A 253 17.97 -36.94 -0.85
C TYR A 253 18.18 -38.46 -0.81
N ILE A 254 18.34 -39.11 -1.97
CA ILE A 254 18.46 -40.56 -2.14
C ILE A 254 19.63 -40.84 -3.09
N PRO A 255 20.87 -41.00 -2.57
CA PRO A 255 22.09 -41.18 -3.37
C PRO A 255 22.11 -42.43 -4.28
N GLU A 256 21.21 -43.38 -4.05
CA GLU A 256 21.00 -44.60 -4.84
C GLU A 256 20.33 -44.30 -6.20
N VAL A 257 19.56 -43.22 -6.28
CA VAL A 257 18.93 -42.73 -7.51
C VAL A 257 19.99 -42.04 -8.38
N LYS A 258 20.03 -42.39 -9.68
CA LYS A 258 21.02 -41.88 -10.64
C LYS A 258 20.41 -41.15 -11.84
N GLU A 259 19.18 -41.50 -12.23
CA GLU A 259 18.45 -40.91 -13.36
C GLU A 259 16.94 -41.11 -13.17
N VAL A 260 16.11 -40.22 -13.76
CA VAL A 260 14.65 -40.36 -13.80
C VAL A 260 14.18 -40.52 -15.25
N GLU A 261 13.58 -41.67 -15.56
CA GLU A 261 13.06 -42.02 -16.89
C GLU A 261 11.55 -41.77 -16.96
N GLN A 262 11.10 -41.13 -18.04
CA GLN A 262 9.67 -40.98 -18.33
C GLN A 262 9.17 -42.21 -19.10
N VAL A 263 8.11 -42.84 -18.59
CA VAL A 263 7.48 -44.02 -19.18
C VAL A 263 6.04 -43.71 -19.57
N LEU A 264 5.72 -43.90 -20.85
CA LEU A 264 4.36 -43.80 -21.38
C LEU A 264 3.51 -45.02 -20.96
N GLY A 265 2.24 -44.78 -20.68
CA GLY A 265 1.28 -45.81 -20.24
C GLY A 265 0.75 -46.66 -21.40
N PRO A 266 0.29 -47.90 -21.15
CA PRO A 266 -0.29 -48.78 -22.19
C PRO A 266 -1.51 -48.17 -22.91
N GLU A 267 -2.21 -47.25 -22.26
CA GLU A 267 -3.41 -46.58 -22.77
C GLU A 267 -3.07 -45.45 -23.77
N GLU A 268 -1.89 -44.82 -23.67
CA GLU A 268 -1.46 -43.74 -24.57
C GLU A 268 -1.28 -44.24 -26.00
N ALA A 269 -0.62 -45.39 -26.17
CA ALA A 269 -0.40 -46.01 -27.47
C ALA A 269 -1.70 -46.43 -28.19
N VAL A 270 -2.83 -46.53 -27.47
CA VAL A 270 -4.16 -46.79 -28.03
C VAL A 270 -4.89 -45.48 -28.36
N ALA A 271 -4.77 -44.48 -27.49
CA ALA A 271 -5.38 -43.16 -27.70
C ALA A 271 -4.81 -42.42 -28.92
N GLU A 272 -3.49 -42.49 -29.15
CA GLU A 272 -2.85 -41.87 -30.32
C GLU A 272 -3.32 -42.51 -31.65
N ASP A 273 -3.46 -43.83 -31.70
CA ASP A 273 -3.92 -44.57 -32.89
C ASP A 273 -5.40 -44.29 -33.20
N GLU A 274 -6.28 -44.21 -32.18
CA GLU A 274 -7.67 -43.78 -32.39
C GLU A 274 -7.77 -42.29 -32.81
N PHE A 275 -6.95 -41.40 -32.25
CA PHE A 275 -6.98 -39.98 -32.60
C PHE A 275 -6.49 -39.72 -34.04
N ALA A 276 -5.45 -40.42 -34.50
CA ALA A 276 -4.98 -40.33 -35.89
C ALA A 276 -6.08 -40.68 -36.92
N LYS A 277 -6.92 -41.68 -36.62
CA LYS A 277 -8.07 -42.08 -37.45
C LYS A 277 -9.23 -41.07 -37.44
N PHE A 278 -9.24 -40.14 -36.49
CA PHE A 278 -10.24 -39.08 -36.37
C PHE A 278 -9.84 -37.84 -37.19
N GLU A 279 -8.58 -37.41 -37.11
CA GLU A 279 -7.99 -36.33 -37.92
C GLU A 279 -8.26 -36.51 -39.43
N GLU A 280 -8.08 -37.74 -39.94
CA GLU A 280 -8.20 -38.05 -41.37
C GLU A 280 -9.62 -37.76 -41.91
N ARG A 281 -10.64 -37.76 -41.04
CA ARG A 281 -12.04 -37.49 -41.37
C ARG A 281 -12.38 -35.99 -41.40
N LEU A 282 -11.66 -35.17 -40.63
CA LEU A 282 -11.91 -33.72 -40.53
C LEU A 282 -11.33 -32.92 -41.71
N ARG A 283 -10.28 -33.43 -42.36
CA ARG A 283 -9.59 -32.77 -43.50
C ARG A 283 -10.43 -32.66 -44.79
N ALA A 284 -11.71 -33.05 -44.76
CA ALA A 284 -12.65 -33.04 -45.89
C ALA A 284 -13.62 -31.82 -45.93
N GLY A 285 -13.63 -30.94 -44.92
CA GLY A 285 -14.55 -29.78 -44.82
C GLY A 285 -14.06 -28.49 -45.50
N GLY A 286 -14.95 -27.76 -46.18
CA GLY A 286 -14.61 -26.61 -47.06
C GLY A 286 -14.73 -25.19 -46.46
N LYS A 287 -14.10 -24.22 -47.15
CA LYS A 287 -13.90 -22.81 -46.73
C LYS A 287 -15.02 -21.85 -47.16
N THR A 288 -15.22 -20.75 -46.43
CA THR A 288 -15.92 -19.53 -46.91
C THR A 288 -15.22 -18.24 -46.42
N ARG A 289 -15.47 -17.09 -47.09
CA ARG A 289 -14.80 -15.79 -46.89
C ARG A 289 -15.84 -14.64 -46.88
N VAL A 290 -15.60 -13.57 -46.12
CA VAL A 290 -16.36 -12.29 -46.19
C VAL A 290 -15.37 -11.09 -46.11
N ALA A 291 -15.76 -9.91 -46.61
CA ALA A 291 -14.88 -8.75 -46.86
C ALA A 291 -15.22 -7.49 -46.03
N HIS A 292 -14.33 -6.48 -46.07
CA HIS A 292 -14.44 -5.20 -45.35
C HIS A 292 -15.18 -4.09 -46.14
N GLY A 293 -15.68 -3.08 -45.42
CA GLY A 293 -16.16 -1.80 -45.96
C GLY A 293 -15.44 -0.59 -45.36
N ARG A 294 -15.41 0.54 -46.09
CA ARG A 294 -14.82 1.83 -45.65
C ARG A 294 -15.90 2.90 -45.46
N LEU A 295 -15.66 3.87 -44.59
CA LEU A 295 -16.35 5.17 -44.56
C LEU A 295 -15.33 6.32 -44.45
N SER A 296 -15.73 7.52 -44.87
CA SER A 296 -14.86 8.70 -45.07
C SER A 296 -15.05 9.80 -44.02
N ARG A 297 -14.04 10.65 -43.87
CA ARG A 297 -14.05 11.85 -43.00
C ARG A 297 -14.65 13.06 -43.71
N SER A 298 -15.14 14.02 -42.92
CA SER A 298 -15.28 15.44 -43.29
C SER A 298 -14.66 16.31 -42.20
N LEU A 299 -14.39 17.58 -42.49
CA LEU A 299 -13.74 18.54 -41.60
C LEU A 299 -14.70 19.69 -41.26
N ALA A 300 -14.65 20.17 -40.01
CA ALA A 300 -15.30 21.40 -39.58
C ALA A 300 -14.41 22.15 -38.57
N THR A 301 -14.18 23.44 -38.80
CA THR A 301 -13.40 24.30 -37.91
C THR A 301 -14.32 24.98 -36.88
N HIS A 302 -14.12 24.71 -35.59
CA HIS A 302 -14.78 25.45 -34.52
C HIS A 302 -13.87 26.55 -33.96
N THR A 303 -14.38 27.78 -33.91
CA THR A 303 -13.79 28.88 -33.14
C THR A 303 -14.05 28.67 -31.66
N SER A 304 -13.02 28.81 -30.83
CA SER A 304 -13.14 28.63 -29.38
C SER A 304 -13.91 29.78 -28.72
N SER A 305 -15.01 29.45 -28.05
CA SER A 305 -15.68 30.32 -27.08
C SER A 305 -16.26 29.47 -25.95
N TYR A 306 -15.38 28.83 -25.17
CA TYR A 306 -15.80 28.13 -23.95
C TYR A 306 -16.37 29.14 -22.95
N PRO A 307 -17.59 28.92 -22.41
CA PRO A 307 -18.02 29.65 -21.23
C PRO A 307 -17.09 29.29 -20.06
N PRO A 308 -16.83 30.22 -19.13
CA PRO A 308 -16.04 29.90 -17.94
C PRO A 308 -16.71 28.78 -17.14
N PRO A 309 -15.94 27.88 -16.51
CA PRO A 309 -16.49 26.86 -15.63
C PRO A 309 -17.28 27.53 -14.48
N PRO A 310 -18.29 26.84 -13.89
CA PRO A 310 -19.00 27.37 -12.74
C PRO A 310 -18.04 27.68 -11.59
N PRO A 311 -18.29 28.73 -10.78
CA PRO A 311 -17.35 29.16 -9.74
C PRO A 311 -17.14 28.05 -8.71
N ARG A 312 -15.96 27.43 -8.75
CA ARG A 312 -15.48 26.44 -7.76
C ARG A 312 -15.22 27.18 -6.45
N ASP A 313 -15.75 26.67 -5.34
CA ASP A 313 -15.31 27.15 -4.03
C ASP A 313 -13.90 26.62 -3.76
N PHE A 314 -12.97 27.53 -3.45
CA PHE A 314 -11.57 27.21 -3.20
C PHE A 314 -11.24 27.14 -1.69
N LYS A 315 -12.18 27.42 -0.78
CA LYS A 315 -11.93 27.40 0.69
C LYS A 315 -11.41 26.06 1.23
N SER A 316 -11.68 24.94 0.56
CA SER A 316 -11.21 23.60 0.93
C SER A 316 -9.80 23.27 0.43
N ILE A 317 -9.16 24.19 -0.29
CA ILE A 317 -7.78 24.06 -0.81
C ILE A 317 -6.90 25.29 -0.53
N THR A 318 -7.48 26.46 -0.28
CA THR A 318 -6.75 27.64 0.20
C THR A 318 -6.46 27.48 1.70
N PRO A 319 -5.19 27.48 2.13
CA PRO A 319 -4.85 27.38 3.56
C PRO A 319 -5.44 28.54 4.37
N PRO A 320 -5.71 28.36 5.67
CA PRO A 320 -6.38 29.37 6.49
C PRO A 320 -5.42 30.50 6.91
N TYR A 321 -4.78 31.18 5.96
CA TYR A 321 -3.74 32.19 6.19
C TYR A 321 -4.07 33.22 7.28
N PRO A 322 -5.30 33.76 7.42
CA PRO A 322 -5.61 34.69 8.51
C PRO A 322 -5.47 34.07 9.91
N HIS A 323 -5.66 32.75 10.06
CA HIS A 323 -5.35 32.02 11.30
C HIS A 323 -3.84 31.76 11.41
N LEU A 324 -3.21 31.24 10.35
CA LEU A 324 -1.79 30.88 10.35
C LEU A 324 -0.87 32.09 10.60
N LEU A 325 -1.23 33.28 10.12
CA LEU A 325 -0.51 34.53 10.39
C LEU A 325 -0.60 34.94 11.87
N ARG A 326 -1.78 34.81 12.49
CA ARG A 326 -1.96 35.07 13.93
C ARG A 326 -1.19 34.05 14.80
N GLN A 327 -1.12 32.80 14.35
CA GLN A 327 -0.28 31.78 14.98
C GLN A 327 1.21 32.10 14.78
N LEU A 328 1.66 32.53 13.60
CA LEU A 328 3.05 32.93 13.36
C LEU A 328 3.48 34.12 14.24
N GLU A 329 2.64 35.13 14.42
CA GLU A 329 2.90 36.20 15.39
C GLU A 329 3.17 35.67 16.80
N HIS A 330 2.48 34.60 17.18
CA HIS A 330 2.55 34.00 18.51
C HIS A 330 3.78 33.10 18.65
N VAL A 331 4.04 32.25 17.66
CA VAL A 331 5.29 31.47 17.51
C VAL A 331 6.51 32.40 17.59
N ARG A 332 6.49 33.55 16.90
CA ARG A 332 7.56 34.55 16.95
C ARG A 332 7.73 35.17 18.35
N LYS A 333 6.64 35.40 19.10
CA LYS A 333 6.68 35.89 20.50
C LYS A 333 7.28 34.85 21.46
N VAL A 334 7.04 33.56 21.22
CA VAL A 334 7.55 32.45 22.05
C VAL A 334 9.01 32.11 21.73
N LEU A 335 9.40 32.07 20.45
CA LEU A 335 10.74 31.64 20.02
C LEU A 335 11.76 32.79 19.90
N ASN A 336 11.33 34.01 19.59
CA ASN A 336 12.17 35.21 19.47
C ASN A 336 13.46 35.02 18.60
N ARG A 337 13.39 34.19 17.56
CA ARG A 337 14.47 33.95 16.57
C ARG A 337 13.90 33.89 15.14
N PRO A 338 14.73 34.06 14.09
CA PRO A 338 14.35 33.76 12.72
C PRO A 338 13.86 32.32 12.57
N LEU A 339 12.87 32.12 11.70
CA LEU A 339 12.24 30.83 11.43
C LEU A 339 12.42 30.44 9.96
N SER A 340 12.73 29.17 9.69
CA SER A 340 12.69 28.63 8.33
C SER A 340 11.26 28.59 7.78
N LEU A 341 11.08 28.34 6.48
CA LEU A 341 9.74 28.15 5.91
C LEU A 341 9.00 26.97 6.55
N ALA A 342 9.69 25.84 6.71
CA ALA A 342 9.15 24.65 7.37
C ALA A 342 8.76 24.93 8.83
N GLU A 343 9.56 25.69 9.59
CA GLU A 343 9.20 26.12 10.95
C GLU A 343 7.97 27.03 10.96
N LYS A 344 7.90 28.03 10.06
CA LYS A 344 6.73 28.93 9.95
C LYS A 344 5.44 28.15 9.70
N ILE A 345 5.46 27.21 8.75
CA ILE A 345 4.29 26.41 8.39
C ILE A 345 3.95 25.45 9.53
N VAL A 346 4.89 24.59 9.97
CA VAL A 346 4.62 23.55 10.98
C VAL A 346 4.18 24.17 12.31
N TYR A 347 4.86 25.20 12.81
CA TYR A 347 4.53 25.78 14.12
C TYR A 347 3.23 26.61 14.08
N SER A 348 2.85 27.18 12.93
CA SER A 348 1.55 27.86 12.80
C SER A 348 0.34 26.91 12.79
N HIS A 349 0.56 25.61 12.56
CA HIS A 349 -0.48 24.57 12.63
C HIS A 349 -0.56 23.87 14.01
N LEU A 350 0.16 24.35 15.02
CA LEU A 350 0.04 23.85 16.40
C LEU A 350 -1.37 24.08 16.96
N VAL A 351 -1.91 23.05 17.63
CA VAL A 351 -3.15 23.15 18.43
C VAL A 351 -3.00 24.18 19.55
N ASN A 352 -1.80 24.24 20.15
CA ASN A 352 -1.43 25.12 21.25
C ASN A 352 0.06 25.45 21.10
N VAL A 353 0.38 26.74 20.91
CA VAL A 353 1.75 27.20 20.61
C VAL A 353 2.59 27.21 21.89
N GLU A 354 2.04 27.67 23.01
CA GLU A 354 2.70 27.62 24.31
C GLU A 354 3.02 26.19 24.72
N GLU A 355 2.07 25.25 24.62
CA GLU A 355 2.31 23.83 24.96
C GLU A 355 3.34 23.18 24.04
N GLY A 356 3.24 23.40 22.72
CA GLY A 356 4.12 22.78 21.74
C GLY A 356 5.57 23.27 21.78
N LEU A 357 5.79 24.53 22.19
CA LEU A 357 7.10 25.20 22.16
C LEU A 357 7.66 25.55 23.56
N ALA A 358 6.94 25.25 24.66
CA ALA A 358 7.39 25.54 26.02
C ALA A 358 8.72 24.87 26.40
N GLY A 359 9.49 25.55 27.24
CA GLY A 359 10.78 25.07 27.76
C GLY A 359 12.00 25.50 26.93
N GLY A 360 11.80 26.08 25.75
CA GLY A 360 12.88 26.57 24.89
C GLY A 360 13.54 25.48 24.04
N ASP A 361 14.61 25.87 23.35
CA ASP A 361 15.39 24.98 22.48
C ASP A 361 16.30 24.01 23.27
N PRO A 362 16.58 22.79 22.74
CA PRO A 362 16.24 22.32 21.41
C PRO A 362 14.79 21.85 21.28
N ILE A 363 14.05 22.45 20.35
CA ILE A 363 12.72 21.99 19.94
C ILE A 363 12.85 20.92 18.87
N ARG A 364 13.65 21.21 17.83
CA ARG A 364 13.98 20.30 16.73
C ARG A 364 14.63 19.03 17.25
N GLY A 365 14.19 17.88 16.75
CA GLY A 365 14.74 16.58 17.12
C GLY A 365 14.30 16.06 18.50
N GLU A 366 13.54 16.80 19.30
CA GLU A 366 13.11 16.37 20.65
C GLU A 366 11.61 16.46 20.93
N LYS A 367 10.98 17.61 20.68
CA LYS A 367 9.56 17.84 21.03
C LYS A 367 8.61 16.97 20.19
N HIS A 368 7.44 16.65 20.75
CA HIS A 368 6.31 16.11 20.00
C HIS A 368 5.27 17.22 19.82
N LEU A 369 5.04 17.61 18.58
CA LEU A 369 4.17 18.70 18.17
C LEU A 369 2.75 18.17 17.94
N LYS A 370 1.76 18.78 18.59
CA LYS A 370 0.34 18.46 18.39
C LYS A 370 -0.23 19.40 17.31
N LEU A 371 -0.46 18.87 16.12
CA LEU A 371 -0.76 19.63 14.91
C LEU A 371 -2.22 19.45 14.45
N ARG A 372 -2.70 20.42 13.66
CA ARG A 372 -3.95 20.34 12.88
C ARG A 372 -3.63 20.40 11.38
N PRO A 373 -3.65 19.27 10.66
CA PRO A 373 -3.59 19.27 9.21
C PRO A 373 -4.84 19.90 8.60
N ASP A 374 -4.68 20.62 7.48
CA ASP A 374 -5.78 21.23 6.72
C ASP A 374 -6.60 20.20 5.95
N ARG A 375 -5.98 19.11 5.48
CA ARG A 375 -6.62 18.09 4.63
C ARG A 375 -5.90 16.73 4.65
N VAL A 376 -6.58 15.72 4.10
CA VAL A 376 -6.08 14.35 3.90
C VAL A 376 -6.18 13.92 2.42
N ALA A 377 -5.25 13.08 1.96
CA ALA A 377 -5.37 12.34 0.69
C ALA A 377 -5.10 10.84 0.89
N LEU A 378 -5.92 9.97 0.31
CA LEU A 378 -5.87 8.52 0.45
C LEU A 378 -5.77 7.85 -0.93
N GLN A 379 -4.92 6.85 -1.12
CA GLN A 379 -4.92 6.01 -2.34
C GLN A 379 -5.58 4.67 -2.08
N ASP A 380 -6.19 4.05 -3.09
CA ASP A 380 -7.05 2.86 -2.95
C ASP A 380 -6.43 1.68 -2.18
N ALA A 381 -5.12 1.46 -2.30
CA ALA A 381 -4.38 0.44 -1.57
C ALA A 381 -3.98 0.83 -0.12
N SER A 382 -4.40 1.99 0.41
CA SER A 382 -4.33 2.34 1.84
C SER A 382 -5.66 2.84 2.41
N ALA A 383 -6.47 3.51 1.57
CA ALA A 383 -7.82 3.99 1.85
C ALA A 383 -8.71 2.89 2.45
N GLN A 384 -8.56 1.63 2.00
CA GLN A 384 -9.24 0.47 2.57
C GLN A 384 -9.20 0.45 4.11
N MET A 385 -8.00 0.37 4.71
CA MET A 385 -7.84 0.23 6.16
C MET A 385 -8.05 1.57 6.90
N ALA A 386 -7.74 2.71 6.27
CA ALA A 386 -8.02 4.03 6.83
C ALA A 386 -9.54 4.28 7.00
N ILE A 387 -10.33 3.98 5.98
CA ILE A 387 -11.79 4.15 5.99
C ILE A 387 -12.46 3.13 6.93
N LEU A 388 -11.98 1.88 6.96
CA LEU A 388 -12.48 0.88 7.91
C LEU A 388 -12.26 1.33 9.36
N GLN A 389 -11.07 1.84 9.70
CA GLN A 389 -10.80 2.40 11.04
C GLN A 389 -11.66 3.64 11.33
N PHE A 390 -11.78 4.57 10.38
CA PHE A 390 -12.66 5.75 10.51
C PHE A 390 -14.13 5.35 10.78
N SER A 391 -14.61 4.26 10.16
CA SER A 391 -15.99 3.78 10.34
C SER A 391 -16.31 3.37 11.79
N THR A 392 -15.30 2.95 12.56
CA THR A 392 -15.47 2.61 13.99
C THR A 392 -15.62 3.83 14.89
N CYS A 393 -15.17 5.02 14.45
CA CYS A 393 -15.05 6.23 15.26
C CYS A 393 -16.39 6.96 15.52
N GLY A 394 -17.49 6.58 14.86
CA GLY A 394 -18.82 7.16 15.10
C GLY A 394 -19.04 8.60 14.58
N ARG A 395 -18.05 9.19 13.89
CA ARG A 395 -18.21 10.41 13.09
C ARG A 395 -19.13 10.12 11.89
N GLU A 396 -19.97 11.09 11.53
CA GLU A 396 -20.89 10.99 10.39
C GLU A 396 -20.31 11.60 9.09
N ALA A 397 -19.29 12.45 9.23
CA ALA A 397 -18.54 13.06 8.14
C ALA A 397 -17.09 13.29 8.57
N THR A 398 -16.17 13.50 7.62
CA THR A 398 -14.77 13.85 7.92
C THR A 398 -14.65 15.31 8.35
N ALA A 399 -13.88 15.57 9.41
CA ALA A 399 -13.75 16.90 10.01
C ALA A 399 -12.84 17.87 9.23
N VAL A 400 -12.08 17.35 8.26
CA VAL A 400 -11.28 18.10 7.28
C VAL A 400 -11.62 17.58 5.88
N PRO A 401 -11.35 18.34 4.79
CA PRO A 401 -11.46 17.84 3.42
C PRO A 401 -10.58 16.60 3.19
N VAL A 402 -11.16 15.58 2.56
CA VAL A 402 -10.48 14.32 2.20
C VAL A 402 -10.70 14.02 0.73
N SER A 403 -9.70 13.43 0.07
CA SER A 403 -9.86 12.82 -1.25
C SER A 403 -9.33 11.38 -1.31
N ILE A 404 -10.07 10.49 -1.97
CA ILE A 404 -9.66 9.10 -2.30
C ILE A 404 -9.30 9.04 -3.79
N HIS A 405 -8.23 8.33 -4.12
CA HIS A 405 -7.67 8.18 -5.47
C HIS A 405 -7.49 6.70 -5.81
N CYS A 406 -7.95 6.27 -6.99
CA CYS A 406 -7.94 4.86 -7.41
C CYS A 406 -6.86 4.59 -8.46
N ASP A 407 -5.61 4.43 -8.00
CA ASP A 407 -4.41 4.42 -8.83
C ASP A 407 -3.42 3.28 -8.54
N HIS A 408 -3.52 2.53 -7.44
CA HIS A 408 -2.63 1.42 -7.12
C HIS A 408 -3.21 0.04 -7.47
N LEU A 409 -4.49 -0.06 -7.87
CA LEU A 409 -5.15 -1.33 -8.22
C LEU A 409 -5.35 -1.52 -9.74
N ILE A 410 -4.52 -0.89 -10.56
CA ILE A 410 -4.51 -1.00 -12.03
C ILE A 410 -3.17 -1.58 -12.50
N SER A 411 -3.21 -2.77 -13.12
CA SER A 411 -2.02 -3.50 -13.60
C SER A 411 -1.82 -3.35 -15.10
N ALA A 412 -0.59 -3.01 -15.51
CA ALA A 412 -0.21 -2.81 -16.92
C ALA A 412 0.12 -4.13 -17.62
N TYR A 413 -0.37 -4.33 -18.85
CA TYR A 413 -0.10 -5.51 -19.67
C TYR A 413 -0.36 -5.23 -21.17
N GLU A 414 -1.61 -5.00 -21.56
CA GLU A 414 -2.05 -4.88 -22.96
C GLU A 414 -2.15 -3.43 -23.44
N GLY A 415 -2.18 -2.45 -22.52
CA GLY A 415 -2.34 -1.03 -22.82
C GLY A 415 -3.58 -0.42 -22.16
N ALA A 416 -3.60 0.92 -22.08
CA ALA A 416 -4.45 1.69 -21.18
C ALA A 416 -5.92 1.25 -21.05
N GLU A 417 -6.65 1.06 -22.17
CA GLU A 417 -8.09 0.76 -22.14
C GLU A 417 -8.37 -0.68 -21.64
N ALA A 418 -7.62 -1.66 -22.15
CA ALA A 418 -7.75 -3.06 -21.76
C ALA A 418 -7.36 -3.26 -20.29
N ASP A 419 -6.23 -2.67 -19.89
CA ASP A 419 -5.70 -2.73 -18.54
C ASP A 419 -6.64 -2.09 -17.52
N LEU A 420 -7.18 -0.91 -17.83
CA LEU A 420 -8.18 -0.23 -16.98
C LEU A 420 -9.45 -1.07 -16.84
N LYS A 421 -10.00 -1.58 -17.95
CA LYS A 421 -11.23 -2.40 -17.95
C LYS A 421 -11.05 -3.69 -17.15
N ARG A 422 -9.93 -4.40 -17.35
CA ARG A 422 -9.56 -5.62 -16.60
C ARG A 422 -9.46 -5.33 -15.10
N SER A 423 -8.83 -4.21 -14.75
CA SER A 423 -8.60 -3.78 -13.36
C SER A 423 -9.87 -3.32 -12.64
N ILE A 424 -10.78 -2.62 -13.34
CA ILE A 424 -12.12 -2.26 -12.82
C ILE A 424 -12.93 -3.51 -12.51
N MET A 425 -12.87 -4.53 -13.38
CA MET A 425 -13.57 -5.80 -13.16
C MET A 425 -12.98 -6.60 -11.97
N SER A 426 -11.66 -6.73 -11.88
CA SER A 426 -11.00 -7.56 -10.85
C SER A 426 -10.97 -6.92 -9.45
N ASN A 427 -11.08 -5.59 -9.36
CA ASN A 427 -11.10 -4.86 -8.08
C ASN A 427 -12.44 -4.16 -7.79
N LYS A 428 -13.51 -4.51 -8.52
CA LYS A 428 -14.84 -3.88 -8.40
C LYS A 428 -15.33 -3.75 -6.95
N GLU A 429 -15.20 -4.81 -6.15
CA GLU A 429 -15.60 -4.82 -4.73
C GLU A 429 -14.90 -3.72 -3.90
N VAL A 430 -13.61 -3.48 -4.15
CA VAL A 430 -12.85 -2.44 -3.47
C VAL A 430 -13.26 -1.05 -3.95
N PHE A 431 -13.51 -0.87 -5.24
CA PHE A 431 -13.97 0.41 -5.79
C PHE A 431 -15.39 0.77 -5.33
N ASP A 432 -16.32 -0.21 -5.33
CA ASP A 432 -17.70 -0.06 -4.79
C ASP A 432 -17.65 0.36 -3.31
N PHE A 433 -16.79 -0.28 -2.52
CA PHE A 433 -16.57 0.07 -1.12
C PHE A 433 -16.08 1.52 -0.96
N LEU A 434 -15.02 1.89 -1.68
CA LEU A 434 -14.44 3.23 -1.58
C LEU A 434 -15.40 4.34 -2.05
N GLU A 435 -16.18 4.12 -3.12
CA GLU A 435 -17.20 5.05 -3.58
C GLU A 435 -18.35 5.18 -2.56
N SER A 436 -18.86 4.05 -2.04
CA SER A 436 -19.93 4.05 -1.04
C SER A 436 -19.52 4.72 0.27
N ALA A 437 -18.27 4.51 0.70
CA ALA A 437 -17.67 5.21 1.84
C ALA A 437 -17.50 6.70 1.60
N ALA A 438 -17.06 7.08 0.40
CA ALA A 438 -16.84 8.49 0.06
C ALA A 438 -18.15 9.28 0.09
N LYS A 439 -19.21 8.71 -0.50
CA LYS A 439 -20.58 9.22 -0.41
C LYS A 439 -21.12 9.24 1.03
N LYS A 440 -20.78 8.24 1.85
CA LYS A 440 -21.21 8.17 3.25
C LYS A 440 -20.66 9.33 4.09
N TYR A 441 -19.38 9.64 3.93
CA TYR A 441 -18.63 10.52 4.83
C TYR A 441 -18.26 11.91 4.27
N GLY A 442 -18.61 12.23 3.03
CA GLY A 442 -18.36 13.54 2.41
C GLY A 442 -16.94 13.69 1.84
N ILE A 443 -16.43 12.64 1.19
CA ILE A 443 -15.06 12.55 0.66
C ILE A 443 -15.08 12.70 -0.87
N GLU A 444 -14.10 13.41 -1.44
CA GLU A 444 -13.94 13.54 -2.89
C GLU A 444 -13.34 12.26 -3.49
N PHE A 445 -14.10 11.54 -4.34
CA PHE A 445 -13.69 10.26 -4.93
C PHE A 445 -13.23 10.40 -6.39
N TRP A 446 -11.95 10.11 -6.63
CA TRP A 446 -11.35 10.03 -7.96
C TRP A 446 -11.33 8.58 -8.43
N GLY A 447 -12.27 8.23 -9.31
CA GLY A 447 -12.45 6.87 -9.81
C GLY A 447 -11.25 6.32 -10.61
N PRO A 448 -11.16 4.99 -10.82
CA PRO A 448 -10.04 4.36 -11.49
C PRO A 448 -9.83 4.89 -12.92
N GLY A 449 -8.60 5.23 -13.27
CA GLY A 449 -8.23 5.85 -14.55
C GLY A 449 -8.20 7.39 -14.55
N SER A 450 -8.56 8.03 -13.44
CA SER A 450 -8.50 9.49 -13.26
C SER A 450 -7.08 10.06 -13.20
N GLY A 451 -6.15 9.33 -12.57
CA GLY A 451 -4.78 9.78 -12.35
C GLY A 451 -4.17 9.28 -11.05
N ILE A 452 -2.87 9.51 -10.92
CA ILE A 452 -2.06 9.17 -9.75
C ILE A 452 -2.25 10.24 -8.67
N ILE A 453 -2.43 9.81 -7.42
CA ILE A 453 -2.75 10.65 -6.26
C ILE A 453 -1.93 11.94 -6.18
N HIS A 454 -0.61 11.85 -6.37
CA HIS A 454 0.30 12.99 -6.21
C HIS A 454 0.21 14.01 -7.33
N GLN A 455 -0.10 13.58 -8.56
CA GLN A 455 -0.32 14.48 -9.69
C GLN A 455 -1.66 15.20 -9.53
N ILE A 456 -2.73 14.45 -9.21
CA ILE A 456 -4.05 15.04 -8.92
C ILE A 456 -3.96 16.03 -7.76
N VAL A 457 -3.22 15.69 -6.69
CA VAL A 457 -2.96 16.58 -5.55
C VAL A 457 -2.20 17.84 -5.99
N LEU A 458 -1.14 17.73 -6.80
CA LEU A 458 -0.44 18.92 -7.30
C LEU A 458 -1.37 19.81 -8.14
N GLU A 459 -2.22 19.22 -8.99
CA GLU A 459 -3.14 19.89 -9.91
C GLU A 459 -4.37 20.51 -9.24
N ASN A 460 -4.86 19.94 -8.13
CA ASN A 460 -6.15 20.33 -7.53
C ASN A 460 -6.07 20.80 -6.07
N TYR A 461 -5.11 20.32 -5.27
CA TYR A 461 -5.21 20.35 -3.81
C TYR A 461 -4.03 20.97 -3.07
N SER A 462 -2.81 20.89 -3.61
CA SER A 462 -1.64 21.52 -2.98
C SER A 462 -1.66 23.03 -3.16
N ALA A 463 -1.27 23.75 -2.10
CA ALA A 463 -1.18 25.19 -2.05
C ALA A 463 -0.02 25.63 -1.13
N PRO A 464 0.56 26.83 -1.34
CA PRO A 464 1.64 27.34 -0.51
C PRO A 464 1.26 27.43 0.97
N GLY A 465 2.06 26.88 1.87
CA GLY A 465 1.79 26.93 3.31
C GLY A 465 0.71 25.99 3.84
N LEU A 466 0.13 25.12 2.99
CA LEU A 466 -0.78 24.05 3.39
C LEU A 466 -0.06 23.00 4.25
N LEU A 467 -0.68 22.54 5.35
CA LEU A 467 -0.27 21.30 6.03
C LEU A 467 -1.22 20.16 5.62
N MET A 468 -0.72 19.15 4.90
CA MET A 468 -1.54 17.99 4.53
C MET A 468 -0.90 16.65 4.89
N LEU A 469 -1.76 15.67 5.21
CA LEU A 469 -1.38 14.27 5.36
C LEU A 469 -1.77 13.47 4.11
N GLY A 470 -0.98 12.47 3.78
CA GLY A 470 -1.33 11.49 2.75
C GLY A 470 -0.95 10.06 3.15
N CYS A 471 -1.82 9.10 2.85
CA CYS A 471 -1.54 7.68 3.11
C CYS A 471 -0.66 7.04 2.03
N ASP A 472 0.40 7.74 1.63
CA ASP A 472 1.46 7.26 0.76
C ASP A 472 2.80 7.97 1.05
N SER A 473 3.93 7.32 0.75
CA SER A 473 5.27 7.87 1.03
C SER A 473 5.65 9.08 0.16
N HIS A 474 5.08 9.22 -1.03
CA HIS A 474 5.46 10.24 -2.01
C HIS A 474 4.60 11.51 -1.96
N THR A 475 3.73 11.63 -0.96
CA THR A 475 2.97 12.85 -0.64
C THR A 475 3.81 14.14 -0.55
N PRO A 476 5.11 14.12 -0.14
CA PRO A 476 6.02 15.26 -0.28
C PRO A 476 6.08 15.91 -1.67
N ASN A 477 5.69 15.23 -2.76
CA ASN A 477 5.49 15.80 -4.10
C ASN A 477 4.72 17.13 -4.10
N ALA A 478 3.70 17.25 -3.24
CA ALA A 478 2.90 18.46 -3.09
C ALA A 478 3.71 19.69 -2.60
N GLY A 479 4.86 19.46 -1.94
CA GLY A 479 5.82 20.49 -1.52
C GLY A 479 6.44 21.28 -2.68
N GLY A 480 6.33 20.81 -3.93
CA GLY A 480 6.65 21.58 -5.14
C GLY A 480 5.78 22.82 -5.37
N LEU A 481 4.67 22.95 -4.64
CA LEU A 481 3.85 24.17 -4.53
C LEU A 481 3.94 24.82 -3.13
N GLY A 482 5.03 24.58 -2.39
CA GLY A 482 5.30 25.23 -1.09
C GLY A 482 4.46 24.71 0.08
N ALA A 483 3.84 23.53 -0.04
CA ALA A 483 3.16 22.86 1.06
C ALA A 483 4.15 22.14 2.02
N ILE A 484 3.67 21.80 3.22
CA ILE A 484 4.22 20.75 4.08
C ILE A 484 3.29 19.54 3.95
N ALA A 485 3.71 18.53 3.18
CA ALA A 485 2.88 17.41 2.80
C ALA A 485 3.53 16.08 3.22
N ILE A 486 3.00 15.45 4.26
CA ILE A 486 3.69 14.36 4.98
C ILE A 486 3.01 13.01 4.72
N GLY A 487 3.81 12.00 4.38
CA GLY A 487 3.37 10.62 4.22
C GLY A 487 3.17 9.92 5.57
N VAL A 488 2.01 9.29 5.77
CA VAL A 488 1.58 8.69 7.04
C VAL A 488 0.87 7.34 6.87
N GLY A 489 0.55 6.67 7.99
CA GLY A 489 -0.34 5.50 8.01
C GLY A 489 -1.83 5.88 8.09
N GLY A 490 -2.73 4.92 7.86
CA GLY A 490 -4.18 5.15 7.89
C GLY A 490 -4.68 5.72 9.22
N ALA A 491 -4.20 5.19 10.35
CA ALA A 491 -4.56 5.66 11.69
C ALA A 491 -4.08 7.09 12.01
N ASP A 492 -3.10 7.63 11.29
CA ASP A 492 -2.68 9.05 11.38
C ASP A 492 -3.58 9.95 10.54
N ALA A 493 -3.98 9.49 9.35
CA ALA A 493 -5.03 10.16 8.58
C ALA A 493 -6.38 10.18 9.34
N VAL A 494 -6.71 9.13 10.09
CA VAL A 494 -7.91 9.08 10.94
C VAL A 494 -7.89 10.13 12.04
N ASP A 495 -6.73 10.52 12.60
CA ASP A 495 -6.66 11.64 13.55
C ASP A 495 -7.20 12.92 12.90
N ALA A 496 -6.64 13.29 11.75
CA ALA A 496 -7.05 14.49 11.00
C ALA A 496 -8.53 14.40 10.55
N MET A 497 -8.97 13.25 10.04
CA MET A 497 -10.37 13.00 9.66
C MET A 497 -11.35 13.13 10.83
N THR A 498 -10.89 13.01 12.08
CA THR A 498 -11.72 13.08 13.30
C THR A 498 -11.54 14.38 14.10
N ALA A 499 -10.69 15.30 13.60
CA ALA A 499 -10.18 16.51 14.27
C ALA A 499 -9.38 16.24 15.57
N THR A 500 -8.86 15.02 15.72
CA THR A 500 -7.92 14.65 16.77
C THR A 500 -6.55 15.28 16.48
N PRO A 501 -5.83 15.85 17.47
CA PRO A 501 -4.48 16.34 17.27
C PRO A 501 -3.52 15.25 16.76
N TRP A 502 -2.85 15.52 15.65
CA TRP A 502 -1.83 14.60 15.11
C TRP A 502 -0.47 14.88 15.76
N GLU A 503 0.18 13.86 16.31
CA GLU A 503 1.51 13.98 16.97
C GLU A 503 2.66 13.79 15.96
N LEU A 504 3.41 14.85 15.68
CA LEU A 504 4.65 14.82 14.89
C LEU A 504 5.86 15.10 15.78
N LYS A 505 6.85 14.20 15.85
CA LYS A 505 8.15 14.54 16.46
C LYS A 505 8.81 15.65 15.63
N ALA A 506 9.12 16.78 16.28
CA ALA A 506 9.62 18.01 15.67
C ALA A 506 10.82 17.73 14.77
N PRO A 507 10.72 17.95 13.44
CA PRO A 507 11.82 17.64 12.54
C PRO A 507 13.04 18.53 12.76
N LYS A 508 14.21 18.01 12.42
CA LYS A 508 15.38 18.84 12.08
C LYS A 508 15.22 19.42 10.67
N LEU A 509 16.09 20.36 10.28
CA LEU A 509 16.06 20.94 8.94
C LEU A 509 17.36 20.69 8.16
N ILE A 510 17.21 20.30 6.89
CA ILE A 510 18.33 20.25 5.93
C ILE A 510 18.09 21.34 4.89
N GLY A 511 18.93 22.37 4.89
CA GLY A 511 18.90 23.44 3.90
C GLY A 511 19.64 23.02 2.63
N VAL A 512 18.95 22.99 1.49
CA VAL A 512 19.56 22.66 0.19
C VAL A 512 19.55 23.90 -0.71
N GLU A 513 20.73 24.49 -0.86
CA GLU A 513 20.96 25.68 -1.68
C GLU A 513 21.19 25.28 -3.15
N LEU A 514 20.39 25.85 -4.06
CA LEU A 514 20.50 25.65 -5.50
C LEU A 514 21.01 26.94 -6.17
N LYS A 515 22.20 26.87 -6.77
CA LYS A 515 22.89 27.97 -7.47
C LYS A 515 22.87 27.79 -8.98
N GLY A 516 22.96 28.89 -9.73
CA GLY A 516 23.01 28.87 -11.19
C GLY A 516 21.73 28.34 -11.83
N GLU A 517 21.86 27.66 -12.98
CA GLU A 517 20.72 27.12 -13.71
C GLU A 517 21.02 25.81 -14.45
N LEU A 518 19.97 24.99 -14.63
CA LEU A 518 20.04 23.75 -15.42
C LEU A 518 20.19 24.09 -16.90
N SER A 519 21.04 23.33 -17.60
CA SER A 519 21.28 23.53 -19.03
C SER A 519 21.35 22.22 -19.82
N GLY A 520 21.04 22.31 -21.12
CA GLY A 520 21.10 21.20 -22.07
C GLY A 520 20.21 20.03 -21.65
N TRP A 521 20.84 18.88 -21.38
CA TRP A 521 20.15 17.65 -21.03
C TRP A 521 19.66 17.62 -19.58
N CYS A 522 20.21 18.42 -18.68
CA CYS A 522 19.88 18.33 -17.26
C CYS A 522 18.44 18.78 -16.96
N SER A 523 17.85 18.14 -15.96
CA SER A 523 16.46 18.32 -15.55
C SER A 523 16.35 18.42 -14.01
N ALA A 524 15.17 18.76 -13.50
CA ALA A 524 14.91 18.74 -12.05
C ALA A 524 15.12 17.34 -11.43
N LYS A 525 15.00 16.26 -12.24
CA LYS A 525 15.28 14.89 -11.79
C LYS A 525 16.76 14.72 -11.46
N ASP A 526 17.67 15.25 -12.27
CA ASP A 526 19.12 15.12 -12.04
C ASP A 526 19.57 15.84 -10.75
N VAL A 527 18.87 16.93 -10.38
CA VAL A 527 19.10 17.65 -9.11
C VAL A 527 18.81 16.73 -7.92
N ILE A 528 17.66 16.05 -7.90
CA ILE A 528 17.31 15.18 -6.78
C ILE A 528 18.09 13.86 -6.82
N LEU A 529 18.44 13.34 -8.00
CA LEU A 529 19.36 12.19 -8.11
C LEU A 529 20.75 12.50 -7.54
N GLU A 530 21.25 13.74 -7.69
CA GLU A 530 22.47 14.22 -7.02
C GLU A 530 22.27 14.41 -5.51
N VAL A 531 21.19 15.03 -5.05
CA VAL A 531 20.94 15.27 -3.62
C VAL A 531 20.75 13.95 -2.86
N VAL A 532 19.99 12.99 -3.41
CA VAL A 532 19.85 11.63 -2.85
C VAL A 532 21.20 10.91 -2.85
N GLY A 533 22.03 11.09 -3.88
CA GLY A 533 23.39 10.56 -3.93
C GLY A 533 24.36 11.15 -2.88
N ARG A 534 24.17 12.43 -2.50
CA ARG A 534 24.97 13.08 -1.44
C ARG A 534 24.49 12.78 -0.03
N LEU A 535 23.19 12.63 0.18
CA LEU A 535 22.59 12.41 1.50
C LEU A 535 22.38 10.92 1.85
N SER A 536 22.40 10.02 0.86
CA SER A 536 22.02 8.59 0.98
C SER A 536 20.55 8.37 1.36
N VAL A 537 20.09 7.11 1.27
CA VAL A 537 18.73 6.68 1.69
C VAL A 537 18.40 6.92 3.18
N ARG A 538 19.33 7.46 3.97
CA ARG A 538 19.15 7.74 5.40
C ARG A 538 19.36 9.20 5.79
N GLY A 539 19.94 10.06 4.94
CA GLY A 539 20.37 11.41 5.36
C GLY A 539 19.23 12.35 5.73
N GLY A 540 18.04 12.15 5.18
CA GLY A 540 16.84 12.93 5.51
C GLY A 540 16.13 12.47 6.80
N THR A 541 16.50 11.35 7.40
CA THR A 541 15.73 10.69 8.48
C THR A 541 15.37 11.66 9.62
N GLY A 542 14.07 11.88 9.83
CA GLY A 542 13.57 12.77 10.90
C GLY A 542 13.77 14.27 10.63
N SER A 543 14.07 14.65 9.39
CA SER A 543 14.28 16.04 8.97
C SER A 543 13.28 16.46 7.89
N ILE A 544 13.01 17.76 7.77
CA ILE A 544 12.42 18.36 6.57
C ILE A 544 13.56 18.91 5.72
N ILE A 545 13.50 18.69 4.40
CA ILE A 545 14.44 19.29 3.45
C ILE A 545 13.83 20.57 2.89
N GLU A 546 14.48 21.70 3.10
CA GLU A 546 14.02 23.01 2.66
C GLU A 546 14.98 23.55 1.60
N TYR A 547 14.46 23.72 0.39
CA TYR A 547 15.26 24.12 -0.77
C TYR A 547 15.19 25.64 -0.98
N TYR A 548 16.33 26.27 -1.23
CA TYR A 548 16.45 27.73 -1.41
C TYR A 548 17.52 28.11 -2.44
N GLY A 549 17.64 29.40 -2.75
CA GLY A 549 18.61 29.92 -3.73
C GLY A 549 18.01 30.13 -5.12
N GLU A 550 18.77 30.80 -6.00
CA GLU A 550 18.30 31.26 -7.31
C GLU A 550 17.81 30.14 -8.24
N GLY A 551 18.31 28.92 -8.07
CA GLY A 551 17.91 27.76 -8.87
C GLY A 551 16.43 27.39 -8.70
N VAL A 552 15.83 27.72 -7.54
CA VAL A 552 14.40 27.50 -7.27
C VAL A 552 13.53 28.39 -8.16
N GLU A 553 13.86 29.67 -8.27
CA GLU A 553 13.12 30.65 -9.09
C GLU A 553 13.19 30.35 -10.59
N ARG A 554 14.20 29.60 -11.04
CA ARG A 554 14.39 29.23 -12.45
C ARG A 554 13.68 27.93 -12.85
N MET A 555 13.25 27.08 -11.91
CA MET A 555 12.59 25.80 -12.19
C MET A 555 11.05 25.88 -12.18
N GLY A 556 10.40 25.08 -13.04
CA GLY A 556 8.93 24.95 -13.05
C GLY A 556 8.40 24.24 -11.79
N ALA A 557 7.19 24.58 -11.34
CA ALA A 557 6.60 23.99 -10.13
C ALA A 557 6.48 22.45 -10.19
N THR A 558 6.32 21.91 -11.41
CA THR A 558 6.39 20.47 -11.73
C THR A 558 7.77 19.88 -11.48
N GLY A 559 8.84 20.55 -11.90
CA GLY A 559 10.22 20.17 -11.54
C GLY A 559 10.50 20.30 -10.04
N LEU A 560 9.97 21.32 -9.36
CA LEU A 560 10.05 21.41 -7.89
C LEU A 560 9.32 20.23 -7.22
N ALA A 561 8.18 19.79 -7.79
CA ALA A 561 7.46 18.61 -7.32
C ALA A 561 8.26 17.31 -7.54
N THR A 562 8.94 17.12 -8.68
CA THR A 562 9.89 16.01 -8.92
C THR A 562 10.94 15.93 -7.81
N ILE A 563 11.52 17.08 -7.41
CA ILE A 563 12.53 17.14 -6.36
C ILE A 563 11.91 16.86 -4.98
N ALA A 564 10.72 17.39 -4.71
CA ALA A 564 10.03 17.18 -3.44
C ALA A 564 9.57 15.71 -3.26
N ASN A 565 9.10 15.07 -4.34
CA ASN A 565 8.68 13.67 -4.43
C ASN A 565 9.79 12.74 -3.90
N MET A 566 10.97 12.82 -4.52
CA MET A 566 12.12 11.99 -4.15
C MET A 566 12.84 12.42 -2.86
N GLY A 567 12.31 13.42 -2.14
CA GLY A 567 12.64 13.63 -0.73
C GLY A 567 12.38 12.39 0.14
N ALA A 568 11.34 11.62 -0.21
CA ALA A 568 10.96 10.38 0.48
C ALA A 568 12.05 9.30 0.46
N GLU A 569 12.85 9.23 -0.61
CA GLU A 569 13.91 8.22 -0.79
C GLU A 569 15.08 8.40 0.17
N MET A 570 15.26 9.59 0.77
CA MET A 570 16.26 9.88 1.81
C MET A 570 15.74 9.67 3.24
N GLY A 571 14.49 9.22 3.39
CA GLY A 571 13.81 9.11 4.69
C GLY A 571 13.32 10.45 5.27
N ALA A 572 13.25 11.51 4.47
CA ALA A 572 12.78 12.82 4.93
C ALA A 572 11.31 12.80 5.35
N THR A 573 10.97 13.59 6.38
CA THR A 573 9.58 13.81 6.83
C THR A 573 8.75 14.47 5.72
N THR A 574 9.32 15.47 5.04
CA THR A 574 8.85 16.01 3.74
C THR A 574 9.97 16.85 3.12
N SER A 575 9.73 17.36 1.90
CA SER A 575 10.51 18.43 1.26
C SER A 575 9.61 19.62 0.95
N THR A 576 10.17 20.84 0.90
CA THR A 576 9.40 22.06 0.58
C THR A 576 10.27 23.17 -0.04
N PHE A 577 9.60 24.16 -0.64
CA PHE A 577 10.18 25.27 -1.41
C PHE A 577 9.45 26.60 -1.09
N PRO A 578 10.15 27.76 -1.06
CA PRO A 578 9.50 29.07 -0.93
C PRO A 578 8.58 29.36 -2.11
N TYR A 579 7.51 30.12 -1.85
CA TYR A 579 6.53 30.47 -2.87
C TYR A 579 7.11 31.42 -3.93
N SER A 580 7.13 30.93 -5.18
CA SER A 580 7.73 31.60 -6.34
C SER A 580 6.71 31.89 -7.44
N ASP A 581 7.06 32.76 -8.39
CA ASP A 581 6.17 33.10 -9.52
C ASP A 581 5.89 31.88 -10.44
N ASN A 582 6.76 30.86 -10.44
CA ASN A 582 6.46 29.62 -11.18
C ASN A 582 5.35 28.80 -10.50
N MET A 583 5.26 28.80 -9.16
CA MET A 583 4.11 28.23 -8.44
C MET A 583 2.85 29.04 -8.71
N ARG A 584 2.95 30.38 -8.66
CA ARG A 584 1.87 31.32 -8.99
C ARG A 584 1.29 31.05 -10.39
N ARG A 585 2.14 30.96 -11.42
CA ARG A 585 1.76 30.61 -12.80
C ARG A 585 1.10 29.24 -12.90
N TYR A 586 1.61 28.24 -12.18
CA TYR A 586 1.02 26.90 -12.17
C TYR A 586 -0.39 26.88 -11.54
N LEU A 587 -0.60 27.61 -10.44
CA LEU A 587 -1.92 27.80 -9.83
C LEU A 587 -2.90 28.47 -10.82
N HIS A 588 -2.50 29.54 -11.51
CA HIS A 588 -3.33 30.17 -12.55
C HIS A 588 -3.63 29.21 -13.71
N ALA A 589 -2.63 28.50 -14.24
CA ALA A 589 -2.81 27.53 -15.34
C ALA A 589 -3.72 26.35 -14.98
N THR A 590 -3.75 25.94 -13.70
CA THR A 590 -4.65 24.90 -13.17
C THR A 590 -5.98 25.45 -12.65
N ASN A 591 -6.39 26.65 -13.10
CA ASN A 591 -7.64 27.32 -12.74
C ASN A 591 -7.83 27.61 -11.24
N ARG A 592 -6.73 27.77 -10.49
CA ARG A 592 -6.70 28.09 -9.05
C ARG A 592 -6.16 29.50 -8.77
N GLY A 593 -6.38 30.45 -9.68
CA GLY A 593 -5.98 31.85 -9.53
C GLY A 593 -6.33 32.48 -8.17
N PRO A 594 -7.55 32.32 -7.64
CA PRO A 594 -7.90 32.84 -6.30
C PRO A 594 -7.09 32.25 -5.15
N VAL A 595 -6.52 31.04 -5.29
CA VAL A 595 -5.59 30.47 -4.30
C VAL A 595 -4.25 31.19 -4.34
N ALA A 596 -3.78 31.53 -5.55
CA ALA A 596 -2.58 32.34 -5.75
C ALA A 596 -2.78 33.78 -5.23
N ASP A 597 -3.95 34.39 -5.45
CA ASP A 597 -4.24 35.74 -4.98
C ASP A 597 -4.29 35.85 -3.44
N GLU A 598 -4.65 34.77 -2.72
CA GLU A 598 -4.49 34.70 -1.26
C GLU A 598 -3.06 34.35 -0.83
N ALA A 599 -2.35 33.50 -1.59
CA ALA A 599 -0.93 33.20 -1.35
C ALA A 599 -0.05 34.45 -1.50
N ASP A 600 -0.30 35.29 -2.52
CA ASP A 600 0.40 36.56 -2.74
C ASP A 600 0.28 37.48 -1.51
N LYS A 601 -0.87 37.50 -0.83
CA LYS A 601 -1.08 38.25 0.43
C LYS A 601 -0.32 37.64 1.61
N ALA A 602 -0.32 36.31 1.74
CA ALA A 602 0.42 35.61 2.79
C ALA A 602 1.95 35.76 2.62
N GLN A 603 2.44 35.77 1.38
CA GLN A 603 3.83 36.06 1.06
C GLN A 603 4.18 37.52 1.33
N ALA A 604 3.31 38.48 0.99
CA ALA A 604 3.51 39.89 1.36
C ALA A 604 3.55 40.13 2.89
N ALA A 605 2.92 39.25 3.68
CA ALA A 605 3.02 39.20 5.14
C ALA A 605 4.24 38.40 5.67
N GLY A 606 5.08 37.85 4.79
CA GLY A 606 6.30 37.11 5.13
C GLY A 606 6.07 35.70 5.67
N PHE A 607 4.96 35.04 5.31
CA PHE A 607 4.64 33.67 5.73
C PHE A 607 5.28 32.59 4.84
N LEU A 608 5.29 32.79 3.51
CA LEU A 608 5.59 31.76 2.50
C LEU A 608 7.04 31.75 1.99
N SER A 609 7.95 32.32 2.78
CA SER A 609 9.39 32.37 2.56
C SER A 609 10.11 32.28 3.92
N PRO A 610 11.36 31.76 3.99
CA PRO A 610 12.12 31.75 5.24
C PRO A 610 12.41 33.16 5.76
N ASP A 611 12.59 33.32 7.08
CA ASP A 611 13.12 34.58 7.64
C ASP A 611 14.61 34.73 7.32
N GLN A 612 15.05 35.97 7.09
CA GLN A 612 16.47 36.26 6.85
C GLN A 612 17.31 35.83 8.05
N GLY A 613 18.30 34.95 7.82
CA GLY A 613 19.15 34.40 8.88
C GLY A 613 18.53 33.23 9.65
N CYS A 614 17.55 32.52 9.09
CA CYS A 614 17.14 31.22 9.64
C CYS A 614 18.29 30.18 9.55
N GLU A 615 18.41 29.34 10.57
CA GLU A 615 19.47 28.33 10.68
C GLU A 615 18.95 26.94 10.31
N TYR A 616 19.72 26.17 9.54
CA TYR A 616 19.45 24.77 9.20
C TYR A 616 20.41 23.85 9.98
N ASP A 617 19.93 22.70 10.46
CA ASP A 617 20.75 21.72 11.21
C ASP A 617 21.87 21.10 10.33
N GLN A 618 21.64 21.08 9.02
CA GLN A 618 22.61 20.68 7.99
C GLN A 618 22.43 21.54 6.73
N HIS A 619 23.52 21.84 6.03
CA HIS A 619 23.50 22.52 4.74
C HIS A 619 24.09 21.65 3.61
N VAL A 620 23.52 21.74 2.41
CA VAL A 620 24.06 21.20 1.16
C VAL A 620 23.96 22.29 0.09
N SER A 621 24.95 22.39 -0.82
CA SER A 621 24.95 23.36 -1.92
C SER A 621 25.19 22.66 -3.25
N ILE A 622 24.32 22.91 -4.25
CA ILE A 622 24.35 22.34 -5.59
C ILE A 622 24.48 23.48 -6.60
N ASP A 623 25.49 23.44 -7.46
CA ASP A 623 25.62 24.35 -8.62
C ASP A 623 25.05 23.65 -9.86
N LEU A 624 23.83 24.08 -10.24
CA LEU A 624 23.06 23.54 -11.36
C LEU A 624 23.79 23.72 -12.71
N SER A 625 24.63 24.75 -12.82
CA SER A 625 25.42 25.06 -14.02
C SER A 625 26.54 24.05 -14.27
N THR A 626 26.95 23.31 -13.22
CA THR A 626 28.00 22.27 -13.29
C THR A 626 27.43 20.85 -13.26
N LEU A 627 26.13 20.70 -13.06
CA LEU A 627 25.45 19.42 -13.01
C LEU A 627 25.44 18.77 -14.41
N GLU A 628 25.65 17.45 -14.45
CA GLU A 628 25.43 16.63 -15.64
C GLU A 628 24.33 15.58 -15.38
N PRO A 629 23.69 15.00 -16.41
CA PRO A 629 22.63 14.03 -16.21
C PRO A 629 23.09 12.79 -15.45
N LYS A 630 22.16 12.16 -14.70
CA LYS A 630 22.48 11.12 -13.72
C LYS A 630 21.61 9.88 -13.85
N LEU A 631 22.22 8.73 -13.57
CA LEU A 631 21.56 7.44 -13.39
C LEU A 631 21.85 6.92 -11.99
N ASN A 632 20.81 6.61 -11.22
CA ASN A 632 20.95 6.02 -9.88
C ASN A 632 20.45 4.57 -9.88
N GLY A 633 21.26 3.60 -9.45
CA GLY A 633 20.89 2.19 -9.41
C GLY A 633 22.07 1.21 -9.41
N PRO A 634 21.85 -0.12 -9.50
CA PRO A 634 20.60 -0.77 -9.95
C PRO A 634 19.60 -1.18 -8.86
N PHE A 635 19.96 -1.11 -7.58
CA PHE A 635 19.17 -1.69 -6.46
C PHE A 635 18.88 -0.72 -5.29
N THR A 636 19.30 0.54 -5.42
CA THR A 636 19.10 1.60 -4.42
C THR A 636 19.05 2.97 -5.12
N PRO A 637 18.22 3.93 -4.67
CA PRO A 637 18.06 5.22 -5.33
C PRO A 637 19.20 6.21 -5.04
N ASP A 638 20.16 5.88 -4.18
CA ASP A 638 21.30 6.73 -3.82
C ASP A 638 22.64 6.38 -4.48
N LEU A 639 22.73 5.28 -5.23
CA LEU A 639 23.93 4.92 -5.99
C LEU A 639 24.06 5.78 -7.26
N SER A 640 24.32 7.08 -7.08
CA SER A 640 24.29 8.07 -8.16
C SER A 640 25.55 8.08 -9.01
N THR A 641 25.37 7.76 -10.30
CA THR A 641 26.43 7.75 -11.30
C THR A 641 26.18 8.86 -12.34
N PRO A 642 27.12 9.79 -12.57
CA PRO A 642 27.03 10.72 -13.69
C PRO A 642 27.07 9.97 -15.02
N LEU A 643 26.23 10.37 -15.98
CA LEU A 643 26.05 9.72 -17.28
C LEU A 643 27.38 9.52 -18.03
N SER A 644 28.32 10.48 -17.91
CA SER A 644 29.66 10.42 -18.52
C SER A 644 30.49 9.20 -18.09
N LYS A 645 30.16 8.59 -16.95
CA LYS A 645 30.87 7.45 -16.35
C LYS A 645 30.05 6.16 -16.41
N PHE A 646 28.76 6.24 -16.66
CA PHE A 646 27.85 5.11 -16.52
C PHE A 646 28.16 3.98 -17.52
N GLY A 647 28.42 4.29 -18.79
CA GLY A 647 28.86 3.30 -19.78
C GLY A 647 30.25 2.70 -19.54
N GLY A 648 31.05 3.29 -18.64
CA GLY A 648 32.25 2.68 -18.06
C GLY A 648 31.91 1.73 -16.91
N LEU A 649 31.04 2.17 -15.99
CA LEU A 649 30.57 1.38 -14.84
C LEU A 649 29.89 0.07 -15.26
N VAL A 650 29.03 0.09 -16.28
CA VAL A 650 28.39 -1.11 -16.85
C VAL A 650 29.43 -2.18 -17.22
N LYS A 651 30.53 -1.76 -17.87
CA LYS A 651 31.63 -2.64 -18.28
C LYS A 651 32.49 -3.09 -17.09
N GLU A 652 32.75 -2.20 -16.13
CA GLU A 652 33.48 -2.51 -14.89
C GLU A 652 32.76 -3.57 -14.04
N LYS A 653 31.42 -3.49 -13.95
CA LYS A 653 30.61 -4.44 -13.17
C LYS A 653 30.23 -5.70 -13.94
N GLY A 654 30.55 -5.79 -15.24
CA GLY A 654 30.17 -6.92 -16.09
C GLY A 654 28.66 -7.06 -16.30
N TRP A 655 27.88 -5.98 -16.12
CA TRP A 655 26.43 -6.00 -16.25
C TRP A 655 26.00 -6.21 -17.70
N LYS A 656 24.86 -6.90 -17.88
CA LYS A 656 24.21 -7.03 -19.19
C LYS A 656 23.83 -5.65 -19.75
N ASP A 657 24.51 -5.23 -20.82
CA ASP A 657 24.34 -3.91 -21.47
C ASP A 657 22.99 -3.74 -22.19
N GLU A 658 22.24 -4.83 -22.41
CA GLU A 658 20.89 -4.83 -23.02
C GLU A 658 19.88 -4.07 -22.14
N LEU A 659 19.41 -2.92 -22.61
CA LEU A 659 18.27 -2.24 -22.02
C LEU A 659 16.99 -2.91 -22.51
N SER A 660 16.35 -3.71 -21.65
CA SER A 660 15.17 -4.52 -22.03
C SER A 660 13.88 -3.68 -22.09
N ALA A 661 13.68 -2.77 -21.14
CA ALA A 661 12.55 -1.86 -21.10
C ALA A 661 12.92 -0.46 -20.57
N ALA A 662 12.29 0.56 -21.14
CA ALA A 662 12.40 1.96 -20.80
C ALA A 662 11.01 2.49 -20.42
N LEU A 663 10.85 3.07 -19.22
CA LEU A 663 9.53 3.47 -18.71
C LEU A 663 9.55 4.93 -18.24
N ILE A 664 8.73 5.78 -18.85
CA ILE A 664 8.57 7.19 -18.46
C ILE A 664 7.19 7.46 -17.85
N GLY A 665 7.15 8.49 -17.01
CA GLY A 665 5.95 8.89 -16.28
C GLY A 665 5.97 8.53 -14.81
N SER A 666 4.82 8.09 -14.31
CA SER A 666 4.47 7.96 -12.88
C SER A 666 4.60 9.29 -12.10
N CYS A 667 4.27 9.28 -10.81
CA CYS A 667 4.12 10.50 -9.98
C CYS A 667 5.33 11.45 -9.95
N THR A 668 6.53 10.97 -10.29
CA THR A 668 7.78 11.74 -10.20
C THR A 668 8.08 12.57 -11.45
N ASN A 669 7.75 12.07 -12.64
CA ASN A 669 8.11 12.66 -13.94
C ASN A 669 7.04 12.40 -15.01
N SER A 670 5.79 12.78 -14.75
CA SER A 670 4.65 12.63 -15.68
C SER A 670 3.89 13.92 -15.96
N SER A 671 4.53 15.07 -15.73
CA SER A 671 3.94 16.38 -16.04
C SER A 671 3.95 16.69 -17.53
N TYR A 672 3.30 17.78 -17.93
CA TYR A 672 3.37 18.30 -19.29
C TYR A 672 4.83 18.65 -19.69
N GLU A 673 5.63 19.19 -18.77
CA GLU A 673 7.06 19.53 -18.98
C GLU A 673 7.90 18.28 -19.28
N ASP A 674 7.70 17.20 -18.51
CA ASP A 674 8.33 15.89 -18.72
C ASP A 674 7.99 15.30 -20.08
N MET A 675 6.70 15.28 -20.41
CA MET A 675 6.17 14.70 -21.64
C MET A 675 6.55 15.50 -22.88
N ALA A 676 6.63 16.83 -22.78
CA ALA A 676 7.11 17.69 -23.85
C ALA A 676 8.60 17.46 -24.16
N ARG A 677 9.44 17.35 -23.12
CA ARG A 677 10.87 17.01 -23.27
C ARG A 677 11.07 15.65 -23.91
N ALA A 678 10.37 14.61 -23.44
CA ALA A 678 10.42 13.28 -24.03
C ALA A 678 9.94 13.26 -25.50
N ALA A 679 8.83 13.92 -25.80
CA ALA A 679 8.30 14.03 -27.17
C ALA A 679 9.27 14.79 -28.11
N SER A 680 10.10 15.71 -27.62
CA SER A 680 11.13 16.36 -28.45
C SER A 680 12.20 15.38 -28.94
N ILE A 681 12.62 14.43 -28.10
CA ILE A 681 13.56 13.35 -28.49
C ILE A 681 12.88 12.40 -29.49
N ALA A 682 11.63 12.03 -29.23
CA ALA A 682 10.85 11.20 -30.16
C ALA A 682 10.68 11.87 -31.54
N ARG A 683 10.43 13.18 -31.60
CA ARG A 683 10.37 13.96 -32.86
C ARG A 683 11.68 13.88 -33.64
N GLN A 684 12.83 14.09 -32.98
CA GLN A 684 14.14 14.00 -33.63
C GLN A 684 14.37 12.59 -34.22
N ALA A 685 14.09 11.54 -33.46
CA ALA A 685 14.21 10.15 -33.90
C ALA A 685 13.27 9.84 -35.09
N LYS A 686 12.01 10.30 -35.02
CA LYS A 686 10.99 10.15 -36.07
C LYS A 686 11.41 10.80 -37.39
N THR A 687 12.03 12.00 -37.34
CA THR A 687 12.64 12.66 -38.52
C THR A 687 13.81 11.87 -39.12
N LYS A 688 14.40 10.94 -38.37
CA LYS A 688 15.51 10.06 -38.77
C LYS A 688 15.06 8.63 -39.12
N GLY A 689 13.74 8.38 -39.12
CA GLY A 689 13.17 7.04 -39.34
C GLY A 689 13.58 6.03 -38.27
N LEU A 690 13.89 6.48 -37.06
CA LEU A 690 14.24 5.64 -35.93
C LEU A 690 13.00 5.25 -35.12
N SER A 691 13.05 4.06 -34.54
CA SER A 691 12.10 3.53 -33.56
C SER A 691 12.89 2.92 -32.40
N VAL A 692 12.26 2.80 -31.24
CA VAL A 692 12.92 2.24 -30.05
C VAL A 692 13.40 0.80 -30.27
N LYS A 693 14.43 0.41 -29.52
CA LYS A 693 15.02 -0.94 -29.49
C LYS A 693 14.65 -1.71 -28.22
N SER A 694 14.42 -0.98 -27.13
CA SER A 694 13.80 -1.48 -25.90
C SER A 694 12.28 -1.43 -26.00
N SER A 695 11.57 -2.20 -25.18
CA SER A 695 10.16 -1.91 -24.90
C SER A 695 10.06 -0.50 -24.29
N PHE A 696 9.13 0.35 -24.75
CA PHE A 696 9.02 1.73 -24.29
C PHE A 696 7.59 2.04 -23.81
N MET A 697 7.46 2.41 -22.53
CA MET A 697 6.16 2.63 -21.88
C MET A 697 6.02 4.06 -21.37
N VAL A 698 4.82 4.62 -21.50
CA VAL A 698 4.51 6.02 -21.15
C VAL A 698 3.29 6.07 -20.23
N THR A 699 3.45 6.57 -19.01
CA THR A 699 2.38 6.71 -18.02
C THR A 699 2.05 8.20 -17.76
N PRO A 700 0.93 8.74 -18.29
CA PRO A 700 0.47 10.08 -17.93
C PRO A 700 0.08 10.15 -16.44
N GLY A 701 0.36 11.27 -15.79
CA GLY A 701 0.13 11.40 -14.34
C GLY A 701 -1.33 11.57 -13.96
N SER A 702 -2.14 12.12 -14.85
CA SER A 702 -3.59 12.31 -14.68
C SER A 702 -4.28 12.41 -16.04
N GLU A 703 -5.62 12.31 -16.04
CA GLU A 703 -6.42 12.56 -17.23
C GLU A 703 -6.27 14.01 -17.76
N LEU A 704 -6.02 14.98 -16.86
CA LEU A 704 -5.71 16.36 -17.23
C LEU A 704 -4.41 16.43 -18.07
N ILE A 705 -3.38 15.66 -17.69
CA ILE A 705 -2.18 15.50 -18.52
C ILE A 705 -2.51 14.75 -19.80
N ASN A 706 -3.06 13.53 -19.72
CA ASN A 706 -3.35 12.66 -20.89
C ASN A 706 -4.08 13.41 -22.01
N ALA A 707 -5.21 14.06 -21.70
CA ALA A 707 -5.99 14.78 -22.69
C ALA A 707 -5.28 16.05 -23.24
N THR A 708 -4.41 16.69 -22.44
CA THR A 708 -3.62 17.84 -22.88
C THR A 708 -2.46 17.40 -23.79
N ILE A 709 -1.73 16.33 -23.44
CA ILE A 709 -0.63 15.80 -24.25
C ILE A 709 -1.12 15.11 -25.53
N GLU A 710 -2.37 14.62 -25.55
CA GLU A 710 -3.05 14.14 -26.75
C GLU A 710 -3.43 15.31 -27.68
N ARG A 711 -4.09 16.34 -27.15
CA ARG A 711 -4.45 17.55 -27.89
C ARG A 711 -3.23 18.23 -28.54
N ASP A 712 -2.13 18.35 -27.80
CA ASP A 712 -0.90 19.02 -28.25
C ASP A 712 0.04 18.08 -29.04
N GLY A 713 -0.42 16.88 -29.39
CA GLY A 713 0.25 15.92 -30.27
C GLY A 713 1.46 15.19 -29.66
N LEU A 714 1.87 15.55 -28.44
CA LEU A 714 3.02 14.94 -27.74
C LEU A 714 2.85 13.43 -27.57
N LYS A 715 1.62 12.98 -27.29
CA LYS A 715 1.23 11.56 -27.20
C LYS A 715 1.48 10.82 -28.53
N ALA A 716 0.98 11.38 -29.64
CA ALA A 716 1.14 10.81 -30.98
C ALA A 716 2.58 10.86 -31.51
N ASP A 717 3.45 11.71 -30.94
CA ASP A 717 4.88 11.69 -31.22
C ASP A 717 5.63 10.58 -30.47
N LEU A 718 5.24 10.27 -29.23
CA LEU A 718 5.76 9.13 -28.45
C LEU A 718 5.26 7.79 -29.00
N GLU A 719 3.97 7.69 -29.37
CA GLU A 719 3.39 6.49 -29.99
C GLU A 719 4.06 6.19 -31.34
N ALA A 720 4.33 7.22 -32.16
CA ALA A 720 4.91 7.06 -33.50
C ALA A 720 6.37 6.57 -33.53
N VAL A 721 7.05 6.48 -32.39
CA VAL A 721 8.40 5.88 -32.28
C VAL A 721 8.39 4.50 -31.61
N GLY A 722 7.20 3.99 -31.22
CA GLY A 722 7.02 2.70 -30.55
C GLY A 722 6.68 2.77 -29.06
N GLY A 723 6.29 3.93 -28.53
CA GLY A 723 5.86 4.08 -27.14
C GLY A 723 4.43 3.56 -26.90
N GLN A 724 4.27 2.64 -25.94
CA GLN A 724 2.97 2.18 -25.46
C GLN A 724 2.45 3.10 -24.35
N VAL A 725 1.30 3.74 -24.56
CA VAL A 725 0.66 4.56 -23.53
C VAL A 725 -0.15 3.67 -22.56
N LEU A 726 0.20 3.76 -21.28
CA LEU A 726 -0.44 3.04 -20.18
C LEU A 726 -1.56 3.88 -19.56
N ALA A 727 -2.39 3.26 -18.72
CA ALA A 727 -3.44 3.95 -17.97
C ALA A 727 -2.86 5.00 -17.01
N ASN A 728 -3.66 6.01 -16.66
CA ASN A 728 -3.31 7.09 -15.72
C ASN A 728 -3.24 6.56 -14.27
N ALA A 729 -2.25 5.70 -13.96
CA ALA A 729 -2.17 4.92 -12.73
C ALA A 729 -0.72 4.59 -12.34
N CYS A 730 -0.50 4.06 -11.14
CA CYS A 730 0.86 3.78 -10.64
C CYS A 730 1.59 2.65 -11.40
N GLY A 731 0.87 1.58 -11.77
CA GLY A 731 1.35 0.53 -12.67
C GLY A 731 2.76 -0.02 -12.34
N PRO A 732 3.70 -0.06 -13.33
CA PRO A 732 5.06 -0.55 -13.15
C PRO A 732 5.90 0.15 -12.04
N CYS A 733 5.50 1.32 -11.56
CA CYS A 733 6.20 2.01 -10.46
C CYS A 733 6.00 1.31 -9.10
N ILE A 734 4.96 0.49 -8.95
CA ILE A 734 4.62 -0.22 -7.70
C ILE A 734 4.64 -1.76 -7.82
N GLY A 735 4.97 -2.31 -8.99
CA GLY A 735 4.88 -3.74 -9.26
C GLY A 735 3.50 -4.18 -9.76
N GLN A 736 2.73 -3.28 -10.38
CA GLN A 736 1.48 -3.59 -11.08
C GLN A 736 1.77 -3.60 -12.59
N TRP A 737 2.52 -4.62 -13.00
CA TRP A 737 2.96 -4.89 -14.37
C TRP A 737 3.04 -6.40 -14.56
N GLU A 738 2.20 -6.96 -15.44
CA GLU A 738 2.29 -8.36 -15.84
C GLU A 738 3.46 -8.48 -16.83
N ARG A 739 4.61 -8.99 -16.37
CA ARG A 739 5.88 -9.02 -17.11
C ARG A 739 6.49 -10.43 -17.14
N GLU A 740 6.07 -11.23 -18.11
CA GLU A 740 6.53 -12.61 -18.25
C GLU A 740 7.82 -12.73 -19.08
N GLU A 741 8.12 -11.80 -20.00
CA GLU A 741 9.14 -11.99 -21.05
C GLU A 741 10.60 -11.94 -20.55
N LYS A 742 10.82 -11.51 -19.30
CA LYS A 742 12.13 -11.49 -18.61
C LYS A 742 12.09 -12.19 -17.24
N LYS A 743 11.08 -13.02 -16.99
CA LYS A 743 10.87 -13.67 -15.69
C LYS A 743 12.00 -14.66 -15.38
N GLY A 744 12.77 -14.38 -14.32
CA GLY A 744 13.95 -15.18 -13.94
C GLY A 744 15.22 -14.89 -14.74
N GLU A 745 15.22 -13.94 -15.68
CA GLU A 745 16.42 -13.49 -16.41
C GLU A 745 17.10 -12.31 -15.67
N GLU A 746 18.44 -12.27 -15.65
CA GLU A 746 19.13 -10.99 -15.40
C GLU A 746 18.93 -10.07 -16.61
N ASN A 747 18.27 -8.95 -16.36
CA ASN A 747 17.93 -7.95 -17.38
C ASN A 747 18.01 -6.55 -16.74
N ALA A 748 18.11 -5.52 -17.58
CA ALA A 748 18.09 -4.14 -17.12
C ALA A 748 16.87 -3.38 -17.63
N ILE A 749 16.36 -2.49 -16.79
CA ILE A 749 15.34 -1.50 -17.12
C ILE A 749 15.80 -0.10 -16.69
N LEU A 750 15.29 0.92 -17.37
CA LEU A 750 15.62 2.34 -17.14
C LEU A 750 14.30 3.09 -16.96
N THR A 751 14.13 3.78 -15.83
CA THR A 751 12.83 4.35 -15.45
C THR A 751 12.92 5.81 -15.01
N SER A 752 11.90 6.61 -15.33
CA SER A 752 11.76 7.97 -14.78
C SER A 752 11.08 7.99 -13.40
N PHE A 753 11.02 6.85 -12.72
CA PHE A 753 10.39 6.69 -11.41
C PHE A 753 11.34 7.14 -10.27
N ASN A 754 11.00 6.76 -9.04
CA ASN A 754 11.72 7.11 -7.81
C ASN A 754 12.33 5.91 -7.05
N ARG A 755 11.91 4.66 -7.33
CA ARG A 755 12.35 3.46 -6.60
C ARG A 755 12.75 2.31 -7.52
N ASN A 756 13.88 1.70 -7.20
CA ASN A 756 14.56 0.63 -7.94
C ASN A 756 15.01 -0.55 -7.06
N PHE A 757 14.36 -0.77 -5.92
CA PHE A 757 14.66 -1.94 -5.07
C PHE A 757 14.40 -3.25 -5.83
N LYS A 758 15.10 -4.35 -5.46
CA LYS A 758 14.94 -5.66 -6.12
C LYS A 758 13.47 -6.10 -6.16
N ALA A 759 13.02 -6.64 -7.30
CA ALA A 759 11.65 -7.07 -7.55
C ALA A 759 10.56 -5.97 -7.42
N ARG A 760 10.92 -4.68 -7.40
CA ARG A 760 9.96 -3.57 -7.21
C ARG A 760 9.01 -3.39 -8.40
N ASN A 761 9.47 -3.58 -9.62
CA ASN A 761 8.76 -3.11 -10.83
C ASN A 761 8.04 -4.23 -11.58
N ASP A 762 8.60 -5.44 -11.57
CA ASP A 762 8.17 -6.60 -12.34
C ASP A 762 8.22 -7.92 -11.53
N GLY A 763 8.40 -7.84 -10.20
CA GLY A 763 8.53 -9.01 -9.34
C GLY A 763 9.85 -9.79 -9.48
N ASN A 764 10.70 -9.50 -10.47
CA ASN A 764 11.93 -10.25 -10.70
C ASN A 764 13.09 -9.72 -9.81
N ARG A 765 13.72 -10.62 -9.05
CA ARG A 765 14.84 -10.32 -8.13
C ARG A 765 16.16 -10.05 -8.85
N LEU A 766 16.25 -10.36 -10.14
CA LEU A 766 17.41 -10.17 -11.01
C LEU A 766 17.28 -8.94 -11.93
N THR A 767 16.11 -8.30 -12.02
CA THR A 767 15.95 -7.05 -12.79
C THR A 767 16.72 -5.92 -12.13
N MET A 768 17.68 -5.35 -12.86
CA MET A 768 18.39 -4.12 -12.51
C MET A 768 17.58 -2.90 -12.95
N ASN A 769 17.22 -1.99 -12.04
CA ASN A 769 16.50 -0.76 -12.40
C ASN A 769 17.38 0.48 -12.15
N PHE A 770 17.57 1.29 -13.19
CA PHE A 770 18.24 2.58 -13.11
C PHE A 770 17.23 3.73 -13.20
N LEU A 771 17.38 4.72 -12.32
CA LEU A 771 16.52 5.90 -12.24
C LEU A 771 17.17 7.09 -12.98
N ALA A 772 16.45 7.71 -13.91
CA ALA A 772 16.94 8.85 -14.71
C ALA A 772 15.84 9.89 -15.01
N SER A 773 16.16 10.94 -15.77
CA SER A 773 15.18 11.87 -16.36
C SER A 773 14.34 11.17 -17.46
N PRO A 774 13.09 11.60 -17.73
CA PRO A 774 12.27 11.00 -18.78
C PRO A 774 12.87 11.18 -20.19
N ASP A 775 13.58 12.28 -20.44
CA ASP A 775 14.30 12.51 -21.70
C ASP A 775 15.52 11.59 -21.88
N ILE A 776 16.30 11.30 -20.83
CA ILE A 776 17.39 10.31 -20.90
C ILE A 776 16.85 8.90 -21.07
N VAL A 777 15.78 8.53 -20.35
CA VAL A 777 15.08 7.23 -20.55
C VAL A 777 14.63 7.09 -22.01
N THR A 778 14.02 8.13 -22.57
CA THR A 778 13.54 8.15 -23.96
C THR A 778 14.69 8.04 -24.96
N ALA A 779 15.79 8.78 -24.77
CA ALA A 779 16.93 8.76 -25.68
C ALA A 779 17.66 7.40 -25.67
N MET A 780 17.84 6.79 -24.50
CA MET A 780 18.50 5.48 -24.37
C MET A 780 17.64 4.33 -24.91
N ALA A 781 16.30 4.46 -24.92
CA ALA A 781 15.41 3.48 -25.55
C ALA A 781 15.68 3.27 -27.05
N PHE A 782 16.24 4.26 -27.76
CA PHE A 782 16.63 4.15 -29.18
C PHE A 782 17.97 3.44 -29.40
N SER A 783 18.85 3.39 -28.40
CA SER A 783 20.11 2.63 -28.49
C SER A 783 19.92 1.15 -28.13
N GLY A 784 18.96 0.86 -27.25
CA GLY A 784 18.77 -0.47 -26.65
C GLY A 784 19.88 -0.83 -25.65
N LYS A 785 20.63 0.17 -25.15
CA LYS A 785 21.83 -0.05 -24.33
C LYS A 785 21.90 0.79 -23.07
N LEU A 786 22.46 0.22 -22.01
CA LEU A 786 22.84 0.92 -20.80
C LEU A 786 24.06 1.83 -21.02
N SER A 787 25.01 1.43 -21.87
CA SER A 787 26.29 2.16 -22.00
C SER A 787 26.27 3.38 -22.93
N PHE A 788 25.10 3.80 -23.41
CA PHE A 788 24.93 4.89 -24.40
C PHE A 788 24.78 6.26 -23.73
N ASP A 789 25.60 7.23 -24.12
CA ASP A 789 25.50 8.63 -23.70
C ASP A 789 24.99 9.50 -24.87
N PRO A 790 23.68 9.86 -24.91
CA PRO A 790 23.08 10.62 -26.02
C PRO A 790 23.67 12.02 -26.25
N ARG A 791 24.52 12.53 -25.35
CA ARG A 791 25.25 13.80 -25.50
C ARG A 791 26.45 13.68 -26.45
N HIS A 792 27.02 12.48 -26.54
CA HIS A 792 28.29 12.20 -27.20
C HIS A 792 28.16 11.18 -28.32
N ASP A 793 27.43 10.08 -28.07
CA ASP A 793 27.35 8.92 -28.97
C ASP A 793 26.42 9.16 -30.16
N GLU A 794 26.68 8.45 -31.26
CA GLU A 794 25.89 8.51 -32.49
C GLU A 794 25.11 7.20 -32.70
N LEU A 795 23.87 7.33 -33.16
CA LEU A 795 23.05 6.26 -33.74
C LEU A 795 23.16 6.29 -35.26
N ILE A 796 22.76 5.20 -35.93
CA ILE A 796 22.69 5.13 -37.40
C ILE A 796 21.23 5.30 -37.83
N ASP A 797 20.94 6.32 -38.64
CA ASP A 797 19.60 6.62 -39.16
C ASP A 797 19.12 5.61 -40.22
N SER A 798 17.84 5.70 -40.61
CA SER A 798 17.24 4.80 -41.61
C SER A 798 17.85 4.91 -43.02
N HIS A 799 18.76 5.86 -43.24
CA HIS A 799 19.51 6.06 -44.47
C HIS A 799 21.01 5.70 -44.32
N GLY A 800 21.39 5.08 -43.20
CA GLY A 800 22.76 4.63 -42.94
C GLY A 800 23.72 5.75 -42.51
N LYS A 801 23.22 6.93 -42.11
CA LYS A 801 24.06 8.07 -41.71
C LYS A 801 24.15 8.17 -40.18
N PRO A 802 25.27 8.69 -39.64
CA PRO A 802 25.35 9.05 -38.23
C PRO A 802 24.32 10.13 -37.86
N PHE A 803 23.74 9.97 -36.67
CA PHE A 803 22.80 10.90 -36.06
C PHE A 803 23.04 10.94 -34.56
N LYS A 804 23.13 12.15 -34.01
CA LYS A 804 23.14 12.39 -32.56
C LYS A 804 21.96 13.25 -32.17
N PHE A 805 21.40 13.00 -30.99
CA PHE A 805 20.32 13.82 -30.43
C PHE A 805 20.82 15.22 -30.03
N ASP A 806 20.05 16.24 -30.41
CA ASP A 806 20.13 17.56 -29.81
C ASP A 806 19.46 17.55 -28.42
N PRO A 807 19.89 18.40 -27.47
CA PRO A 807 19.29 18.45 -26.14
C PRO A 807 17.76 18.64 -26.14
N PRO A 808 17.04 18.00 -25.21
CA PRO A 808 15.58 18.02 -25.16
C PRO A 808 15.02 19.42 -24.90
N THR A 809 13.93 19.75 -25.59
CA THR A 809 13.20 21.02 -25.43
C THR A 809 11.73 20.75 -25.09
N GLY A 810 11.11 21.63 -24.31
CA GLY A 810 9.71 21.49 -23.93
C GLY A 810 9.20 22.69 -23.15
N ASP A 811 7.93 23.05 -23.35
CA ASP A 811 7.29 24.10 -22.57
C ASP A 811 6.93 23.59 -21.16
N LYS A 812 7.19 24.42 -20.14
CA LYS A 812 6.87 24.10 -18.74
C LYS A 812 5.36 23.96 -18.47
N LEU A 813 4.54 24.58 -19.31
CA LEU A 813 3.09 24.62 -19.23
C LEU A 813 2.52 24.64 -20.66
N PRO A 814 1.35 24.03 -20.92
CA PRO A 814 0.71 24.09 -22.22
C PRO A 814 0.34 25.53 -22.58
N GLN A 815 0.81 26.03 -23.73
CA GLN A 815 0.56 27.41 -24.17
C GLN A 815 -0.94 27.73 -24.32
N SER A 816 -1.74 26.74 -24.71
CA SER A 816 -3.20 26.81 -24.84
C SER A 816 -3.95 26.51 -23.52
N GLY A 817 -3.27 26.42 -22.39
CA GLY A 817 -3.82 25.93 -21.11
C GLY A 817 -4.07 24.41 -21.10
N PHE A 818 -4.48 23.86 -19.96
CA PHE A 818 -4.83 22.43 -19.85
C PHE A 818 -6.24 22.14 -20.42
N THR A 819 -6.43 20.96 -21.01
CA THR A 819 -7.74 20.44 -21.41
C THR A 819 -8.24 19.44 -20.37
N ALA A 820 -9.47 19.60 -19.89
CA ALA A 820 -10.04 18.86 -18.76
C ALA A 820 -10.27 17.35 -18.97
N GLY A 821 -10.03 16.83 -20.19
CA GLY A 821 -10.21 15.43 -20.55
C GLY A 821 -11.62 14.90 -20.27
N ASN A 822 -11.72 13.61 -19.92
CA ASN A 822 -12.96 13.02 -19.45
C ASN A 822 -13.37 13.54 -18.06
N THR A 823 -14.28 14.50 -18.05
CA THR A 823 -14.77 15.15 -16.83
C THR A 823 -15.60 14.23 -15.92
N THR A 824 -15.96 13.00 -16.32
CA THR A 824 -16.61 12.05 -15.38
C THR A 824 -15.68 11.58 -14.26
N TYR A 825 -14.38 11.77 -14.39
CA TYR A 825 -13.41 11.50 -13.33
C TYR A 825 -13.31 12.60 -12.27
N LEU A 826 -13.85 13.79 -12.53
CA LEU A 826 -13.81 14.90 -11.58
C LEU A 826 -14.84 14.67 -10.46
N PRO A 827 -14.42 14.60 -9.17
CA PRO A 827 -15.36 14.55 -8.07
C PRO A 827 -16.15 15.85 -7.98
N ARG A 828 -17.31 15.80 -7.32
CA ARG A 828 -17.97 17.02 -6.83
C ARG A 828 -17.08 17.63 -5.74
N PRO A 829 -16.61 18.89 -5.87
CA PRO A 829 -15.86 19.54 -4.80
C PRO A 829 -16.72 19.63 -3.53
N THR A 830 -16.10 19.40 -2.36
CA THR A 830 -16.76 19.42 -1.03
C THR A 830 -18.12 18.71 -1.03
N PRO A 831 -18.16 17.39 -1.26
CA PRO A 831 -19.43 16.66 -1.40
C PRO A 831 -20.10 16.48 -0.03
N GLU A 832 -21.38 16.83 0.04
CA GLU A 832 -22.17 16.66 1.27
C GLU A 832 -22.23 15.17 1.71
N PRO A 833 -22.02 14.87 3.00
CA PRO A 833 -22.08 13.52 3.52
C PRO A 833 -23.51 12.96 3.47
N VAL A 834 -23.63 11.65 3.22
CA VAL A 834 -24.91 10.93 3.29
C VAL A 834 -24.77 9.77 4.29
N PRO A 835 -24.84 10.02 5.62
CA PRO A 835 -24.45 9.05 6.64
C PRO A 835 -25.29 7.76 6.64
N SER A 836 -26.51 7.80 6.10
CA SER A 836 -27.38 6.64 5.90
C SER A 836 -26.91 5.67 4.79
N THR A 837 -25.92 6.05 3.99
CA THR A 837 -25.33 5.18 2.96
C THR A 837 -24.67 3.96 3.62
N PRO A 838 -25.00 2.72 3.23
CA PRO A 838 -24.28 1.53 3.70
C PRO A 838 -22.89 1.46 3.05
N LEU A 839 -21.91 0.91 3.77
CA LEU A 839 -20.62 0.56 3.18
C LEU A 839 -20.79 -0.72 2.35
N ALA A 840 -20.35 -0.71 1.10
CA ALA A 840 -20.48 -1.84 0.17
C ALA A 840 -19.43 -2.92 0.49
N ILE A 841 -19.67 -3.70 1.55
CA ILE A 841 -18.86 -4.85 1.97
C ILE A 841 -19.75 -6.09 1.97
N SER A 842 -19.33 -7.16 1.29
CA SER A 842 -20.04 -8.44 1.40
C SER A 842 -19.73 -9.12 2.74
N PRO A 843 -20.72 -9.67 3.47
CA PRO A 843 -20.48 -10.53 4.63
C PRO A 843 -19.70 -11.81 4.31
N THR A 844 -19.54 -12.16 3.03
CA THR A 844 -18.73 -13.28 2.54
C THR A 844 -17.55 -12.80 1.67
N SER A 845 -17.11 -11.55 1.85
CA SER A 845 -15.94 -11.02 1.16
C SER A 845 -14.68 -11.77 1.58
N THR A 846 -13.71 -11.88 0.68
CA THR A 846 -12.33 -12.25 1.03
C THR A 846 -11.36 -11.06 0.91
N ARG A 847 -11.82 -9.90 0.42
CA ARG A 847 -11.03 -8.68 0.19
C ARG A 847 -11.20 -7.61 1.28
N LEU A 848 -12.40 -7.52 1.85
CA LEU A 848 -12.82 -6.47 2.79
C LEU A 848 -13.48 -7.06 4.03
N GLU A 849 -13.28 -6.45 5.20
CA GLU A 849 -13.85 -6.90 6.47
C GLU A 849 -14.21 -5.69 7.34
N LEU A 850 -15.41 -5.70 7.95
CA LEU A 850 -15.76 -4.68 8.94
C LEU A 850 -14.94 -4.87 10.22
N LEU A 851 -14.18 -3.86 10.61
CA LEU A 851 -13.42 -3.88 11.86
C LEU A 851 -14.36 -3.84 13.07
N ALA A 852 -14.24 -4.84 13.93
CA ALA A 852 -14.67 -4.70 15.32
C ALA A 852 -13.71 -3.74 16.05
N PRO A 853 -14.20 -2.85 16.94
CA PRO A 853 -13.36 -2.17 17.91
C PRO A 853 -12.58 -3.20 18.74
N PHE A 854 -11.30 -2.94 19.04
CA PHE A 854 -10.56 -3.84 19.92
C PHE A 854 -11.03 -3.68 21.36
N GLU A 855 -11.26 -4.79 22.07
CA GLU A 855 -11.61 -4.73 23.49
C GLU A 855 -10.49 -4.05 24.32
N PRO A 856 -10.85 -3.16 25.28
CA PRO A 856 -9.91 -2.62 26.27
C PRO A 856 -9.15 -3.73 27.00
N HIS A 857 -7.88 -3.49 27.34
CA HIS A 857 -7.09 -4.47 28.09
C HIS A 857 -7.57 -4.61 29.53
N PHE A 858 -8.19 -3.56 30.07
CA PHE A 858 -8.86 -3.54 31.37
C PHE A 858 -10.27 -2.97 31.17
N PRO A 859 -11.34 -3.62 31.69
CA PRO A 859 -12.69 -3.12 31.49
C PRO A 859 -12.94 -1.85 32.33
N PRO A 860 -13.83 -0.94 31.91
CA PRO A 860 -13.94 0.40 32.50
C PRO A 860 -14.18 0.42 34.02
N GLU A 861 -14.92 -0.53 34.56
CA GLU A 861 -15.20 -0.66 35.99
C GLU A 861 -13.96 -1.01 36.82
N ALA A 862 -12.94 -1.63 36.22
CA ALA A 862 -11.68 -1.96 36.90
C ALA A 862 -10.88 -0.72 37.31
N PHE A 863 -11.11 0.43 36.66
CA PHE A 863 -10.50 1.71 37.05
C PHE A 863 -11.15 2.32 38.30
N ALA A 864 -12.42 2.01 38.58
CA ALA A 864 -13.15 2.52 39.74
C ALA A 864 -12.79 1.77 41.04
N ASP A 865 -12.34 0.51 40.93
CA ASP A 865 -11.78 -0.26 42.04
C ASP A 865 -10.30 0.09 42.21
N SER A 866 -9.93 0.64 43.37
CA SER A 866 -8.55 0.96 43.75
C SER A 866 -7.80 -0.20 44.42
N THR A 867 -8.48 -1.33 44.69
CA THR A 867 -7.87 -2.56 45.20
C THR A 867 -7.44 -3.49 44.06
N LYS A 868 -8.05 -3.35 42.88
CA LYS A 868 -7.71 -4.11 41.67
C LYS A 868 -6.52 -3.48 40.95
N LYS A 869 -5.38 -4.17 40.97
CA LYS A 869 -4.22 -3.84 40.14
C LYS A 869 -4.53 -4.06 38.66
N LEU A 870 -4.06 -3.15 37.82
CA LEU A 870 -4.20 -3.19 36.36
C LEU A 870 -2.83 -3.47 35.72
N GLU A 871 -2.28 -4.64 36.02
CA GLU A 871 -1.08 -5.21 35.39
C GLU A 871 -1.49 -6.20 34.29
N PHE A 872 -0.61 -6.46 33.32
CA PHE A 872 -0.76 -7.63 32.46
C PHE A 872 -0.12 -8.84 33.15
N ASP A 873 -0.93 -9.79 33.59
CA ASP A 873 -0.49 -11.04 34.22
C ASP A 873 -0.51 -12.24 33.25
N ASP A 874 0.29 -13.27 33.57
CA ASP A 874 0.38 -14.56 32.87
C ASP A 874 0.56 -14.46 31.34
N VAL A 875 1.32 -13.46 30.88
CA VAL A 875 1.60 -13.19 29.46
C VAL A 875 2.69 -14.14 28.96
N ARG A 876 2.37 -14.99 27.97
CA ARG A 876 3.34 -15.94 27.40
C ARG A 876 4.31 -15.23 26.44
N CYS A 877 5.61 -15.45 26.56
CA CYS A 877 6.59 -15.08 25.54
C CYS A 877 6.45 -16.05 24.34
N LEU A 878 5.87 -15.58 23.23
CA LEU A 878 5.61 -16.41 22.05
C LEU A 878 6.91 -16.75 21.31
N LEU A 879 7.78 -15.75 21.10
CA LEU A 879 9.14 -15.93 20.61
C LEU A 879 10.05 -14.74 20.95
N ARG A 880 11.37 -15.03 20.99
CA ARG A 880 12.44 -14.04 20.85
C ARG A 880 12.84 -13.99 19.37
N ILE A 881 12.77 -12.80 18.75
CA ILE A 881 13.09 -12.58 17.33
C ILE A 881 14.57 -12.20 17.22
N ARG A 882 15.35 -13.04 16.51
CA ARG A 882 16.78 -12.81 16.30
C ARG A 882 17.04 -11.84 15.15
N GLY A 883 17.74 -10.74 15.45
CA GLY A 883 18.23 -9.81 14.44
C GLY A 883 17.14 -8.89 13.86
N LYS A 884 17.42 -8.35 12.67
CA LYS A 884 16.57 -7.34 12.03
C LYS A 884 15.20 -7.92 11.66
N CYS A 885 14.14 -7.19 12.03
CA CYS A 885 12.76 -7.48 11.66
C CYS A 885 12.05 -6.17 11.24
N THR A 886 11.83 -6.02 9.93
CA THR A 886 11.15 -4.89 9.28
C THR A 886 9.65 -5.08 9.24
N THR A 887 8.91 -4.05 8.82
CA THR A 887 7.48 -4.17 8.52
C THR A 887 7.13 -5.20 7.45
N ASP A 888 8.08 -5.63 6.60
CA ASP A 888 7.86 -6.69 5.61
C ASP A 888 8.09 -8.09 6.20
N GLU A 889 8.95 -8.24 7.22
CA GLU A 889 9.01 -9.48 8.00
C GLU A 889 7.80 -9.62 8.95
N ILE A 890 7.26 -8.51 9.46
CA ILE A 890 6.07 -8.49 10.34
C ILE A 890 4.76 -8.65 9.53
N SER A 891 4.66 -7.99 8.37
CA SER A 891 3.43 -7.88 7.57
C SER A 891 3.78 -7.84 6.07
N ALA A 892 4.11 -8.99 5.50
CA ALA A 892 4.60 -9.13 4.12
C ALA A 892 3.66 -8.53 3.06
N ALA A 893 4.22 -8.05 1.94
CA ALA A 893 3.50 -7.56 0.76
C ALA A 893 3.31 -8.67 -0.30
N GLY A 894 3.48 -8.36 -1.59
CA GLY A 894 3.29 -9.32 -2.69
C GLY A 894 1.88 -9.90 -2.70
N LYS A 895 1.77 -11.24 -2.67
CA LYS A 895 0.48 -11.98 -2.70
C LYS A 895 -0.52 -11.59 -1.62
N TRP A 896 -0.06 -10.95 -0.54
CA TRP A 896 -0.89 -10.49 0.58
C TRP A 896 -1.59 -9.14 0.34
N LEU A 897 -1.17 -8.35 -0.66
CA LEU A 897 -1.74 -7.02 -0.92
C LEU A 897 -3.24 -7.05 -1.21
N LYS A 898 -3.76 -8.15 -1.75
CA LYS A 898 -5.20 -8.37 -2.00
C LYS A 898 -6.05 -8.39 -0.71
N TYR A 899 -5.45 -8.66 0.45
CA TYR A 899 -6.14 -8.75 1.75
C TYR A 899 -6.02 -7.47 2.61
N LYS A 900 -5.52 -6.35 2.07
CA LYS A 900 -5.29 -5.13 2.86
C LYS A 900 -6.53 -4.54 3.55
N GLY A 901 -7.74 -4.82 3.05
CA GLY A 901 -9.01 -4.45 3.68
C GLY A 901 -9.61 -5.54 4.58
N HIS A 902 -9.01 -6.72 4.70
CA HIS A 902 -9.53 -7.87 5.46
C HIS A 902 -8.50 -8.32 6.51
N LEU A 903 -8.64 -7.81 7.73
CA LEU A 903 -7.64 -7.97 8.80
C LEU A 903 -7.43 -9.44 9.20
N SER A 904 -8.49 -10.27 9.25
CA SER A 904 -8.39 -11.70 9.52
C SER A 904 -7.55 -12.43 8.48
N ASN A 905 -7.86 -12.28 7.18
CA ASN A 905 -7.11 -12.90 6.08
C ASN A 905 -5.68 -12.35 5.95
N LEU A 906 -5.42 -11.12 6.38
CA LEU A 906 -4.08 -10.56 6.41
C LEU A 906 -3.28 -11.01 7.65
N ALA A 907 -3.93 -11.31 8.78
CA ALA A 907 -3.27 -11.81 9.99
C ALA A 907 -2.62 -13.20 9.80
N GLU A 908 -3.00 -13.93 8.76
CA GLU A 908 -2.31 -15.13 8.25
C GLU A 908 -0.82 -14.90 7.91
N ASN A 909 -0.39 -13.64 7.73
CA ASN A 909 1.01 -13.30 7.44
C ASN A 909 1.79 -12.68 8.62
N THR A 910 1.20 -12.65 9.82
CA THR A 910 1.82 -12.04 11.00
C THR A 910 3.18 -12.68 11.30
N LEU A 911 4.24 -11.88 11.23
CA LEU A 911 5.63 -12.27 11.55
C LEU A 911 6.21 -13.40 10.67
N ILE A 912 5.65 -13.71 9.50
CA ILE A 912 6.14 -14.84 8.66
C ILE A 912 7.55 -14.64 8.07
N GLY A 913 8.16 -13.44 8.18
CA GLY A 913 9.57 -13.23 7.86
C GLY A 913 10.49 -13.21 9.08
N ALA A 914 9.94 -13.24 10.30
CA ALA A 914 10.73 -13.19 11.53
C ALA A 914 11.49 -14.50 11.77
N THR A 915 12.75 -14.40 12.18
CA THR A 915 13.56 -15.53 12.63
C THR A 915 13.37 -15.75 14.13
N ASN A 916 12.85 -16.91 14.53
CA ASN A 916 12.79 -17.32 15.92
C ASN A 916 14.20 -17.72 16.39
N ASP A 917 14.65 -17.12 17.48
CA ASP A 917 15.99 -17.36 18.02
C ASP A 917 16.18 -18.80 18.52
N GLN A 918 15.13 -19.37 19.15
CA GLN A 918 15.17 -20.66 19.85
C GLN A 918 15.08 -21.86 18.91
N THR A 919 14.25 -21.80 17.86
CA THR A 919 14.20 -22.85 16.82
C THR A 919 15.19 -22.61 15.69
N GLY A 920 15.75 -21.39 15.62
CA GLY A 920 16.66 -20.92 14.58
C GLY A 920 16.01 -20.69 13.22
N ARG A 921 14.70 -20.98 13.07
CA ARG A 921 13.95 -20.97 11.81
C ARG A 921 13.19 -19.66 11.58
N VAL A 922 12.93 -19.34 10.31
CA VAL A 922 11.96 -18.31 9.89
C VAL A 922 10.55 -18.89 10.01
N ASN A 923 9.58 -18.07 10.44
CA ASN A 923 8.17 -18.47 10.58
C ASN A 923 7.91 -19.73 11.41
N SER A 924 8.56 -19.82 12.57
CA SER A 924 8.45 -20.98 13.48
C SER A 924 8.13 -20.50 14.90
N ALA A 925 7.17 -21.13 15.56
CA ALA A 925 6.80 -20.90 16.95
C ALA A 925 6.39 -22.22 17.61
N ILE A 926 6.53 -22.31 18.93
CA ILE A 926 6.13 -23.47 19.72
C ILE A 926 4.90 -23.11 20.55
N ASP A 927 3.88 -23.96 20.52
CA ASP A 927 2.77 -23.88 21.45
C ASP A 927 3.16 -24.55 22.77
N PHE A 928 3.63 -23.76 23.72
CA PHE A 928 4.13 -24.26 25.01
C PHE A 928 3.08 -24.90 25.93
N GLU A 929 1.79 -24.92 25.54
CA GLU A 929 0.76 -25.72 26.22
C GLU A 929 0.64 -27.15 25.67
N THR A 930 1.00 -27.39 24.39
CA THR A 930 0.90 -28.70 23.73
C THR A 930 2.26 -29.32 23.37
N GLY A 931 3.31 -28.51 23.30
CA GLY A 931 4.64 -28.90 22.80
C GLY A 931 4.76 -28.90 21.26
N GLU A 932 3.70 -28.57 20.53
CA GLU A 932 3.68 -28.58 19.06
C GLU A 932 4.42 -27.37 18.48
N GLU A 933 5.26 -27.59 17.46
CA GLU A 933 5.74 -26.51 16.59
C GLU A 933 4.72 -26.23 15.47
N GLY A 934 4.60 -24.96 15.09
CA GLY A 934 3.82 -24.52 13.93
C GLY A 934 4.33 -23.16 13.43
N THR A 935 3.62 -22.54 12.49
CA THR A 935 3.97 -21.17 12.07
C THR A 935 3.60 -20.15 13.15
N ILE A 936 4.26 -18.98 13.13
CA ILE A 936 4.00 -17.91 14.11
C ILE A 936 2.51 -17.47 14.12
N PRO A 937 1.82 -17.24 12.98
CA PRO A 937 0.41 -16.88 13.00
C PRO A 937 -0.51 -18.03 13.46
N GLU A 938 -0.19 -19.29 13.18
CA GLU A 938 -0.97 -20.44 13.67
C GLU A 938 -0.91 -20.57 15.19
N VAL A 939 0.27 -20.47 15.79
CA VAL A 939 0.42 -20.55 17.26
C VAL A 939 -0.24 -19.32 17.92
N ALA A 940 -0.06 -18.12 17.36
CA ALA A 940 -0.75 -16.92 17.85
C ALA A 940 -2.29 -17.01 17.73
N LYS A 941 -2.82 -17.70 16.71
CA LYS A 941 -4.25 -18.06 16.63
C LYS A 941 -4.67 -19.05 17.72
N LYS A 942 -3.91 -20.13 17.96
CA LYS A 942 -4.17 -21.09 19.05
C LYS A 942 -4.25 -20.38 20.40
N TYR A 943 -3.35 -19.43 20.64
CA TYR A 943 -3.32 -18.59 21.85
C TYR A 943 -4.58 -17.70 21.93
N LYS A 944 -4.92 -16.96 20.85
CA LYS A 944 -6.14 -16.14 20.78
C LYS A 944 -7.40 -16.95 21.06
N ALA A 945 -7.53 -18.14 20.48
CA ALA A 945 -8.72 -18.99 20.59
C ALA A 945 -9.02 -19.44 22.03
N ARG A 946 -7.99 -19.57 22.88
CA ARG A 946 -8.11 -19.88 24.31
C ARG A 946 -7.95 -18.66 25.23
N GLY A 947 -7.95 -17.44 24.66
CA GLY A 947 -7.84 -16.18 25.40
C GLY A 947 -6.45 -15.85 25.97
N GLN A 948 -5.41 -16.64 25.65
CA GLN A 948 -4.08 -16.48 26.22
C GLN A 948 -3.42 -15.17 25.75
N PRO A 949 -2.98 -14.29 26.65
CA PRO A 949 -2.19 -13.11 26.30
C PRO A 949 -0.76 -13.50 25.95
N TRP A 950 -0.14 -12.78 25.02
CA TRP A 950 1.27 -13.00 24.68
C TRP A 950 2.05 -11.73 24.40
N MET A 951 3.37 -11.89 24.42
CA MET A 951 4.36 -10.88 24.03
C MET A 951 5.41 -11.47 23.08
N ILE A 952 6.21 -10.60 22.48
CA ILE A 952 7.46 -10.97 21.81
C ILE A 952 8.62 -10.12 22.31
N VAL A 953 9.81 -10.71 22.27
CA VAL A 953 11.09 -10.02 22.51
C VAL A 953 11.80 -9.83 21.18
N THR A 954 12.43 -8.69 20.97
CA THR A 954 13.05 -8.37 19.68
C THR A 954 14.27 -7.44 19.81
N ASP A 955 15.07 -7.40 18.75
CA ASP A 955 16.37 -6.76 18.66
C ASP A 955 16.24 -5.22 18.44
N HIS A 956 17.28 -4.60 17.87
CA HIS A 956 17.32 -3.19 17.53
C HIS A 956 16.48 -2.83 16.29
N ASN A 957 15.93 -1.61 16.30
CA ASN A 957 15.16 -0.99 15.23
C ASN A 957 13.95 -1.80 14.72
N TYR A 958 13.25 -2.49 15.61
CA TYR A 958 12.08 -3.31 15.28
C TYR A 958 11.00 -2.49 14.55
N GLY A 959 10.49 -3.03 13.43
CA GLY A 959 9.53 -2.36 12.57
C GLY A 959 10.11 -1.29 11.64
N GLU A 960 11.41 -1.36 11.31
CA GLU A 960 12.01 -0.54 10.25
C GLU A 960 11.23 -0.71 8.92
N GLY A 961 11.13 0.34 8.10
CA GLY A 961 10.61 0.24 6.74
C GLY A 961 9.30 1.01 6.49
N SER A 962 8.31 0.31 5.95
CA SER A 962 7.09 0.90 5.37
C SER A 962 6.10 1.33 6.45
N ALA A 963 5.35 2.42 6.25
CA ALA A 963 4.39 2.96 7.22
C ALA A 963 3.09 2.12 7.40
N ARG A 964 3.17 0.79 7.24
CA ARG A 964 2.04 -0.14 7.32
C ARG A 964 1.57 -0.29 8.77
N GLU A 965 0.39 0.24 9.03
CA GLU A 965 -0.36 0.01 10.27
C GLU A 965 -0.76 -1.47 10.47
N HIS A 966 -0.86 -2.24 9.38
CA HIS A 966 -1.13 -3.68 9.40
C HIS A 966 -0.18 -4.45 10.32
N ALA A 967 1.12 -4.12 10.28
CA ALA A 967 2.14 -4.71 11.15
C ALA A 967 1.90 -4.51 12.65
N SER A 968 1.04 -3.57 13.04
CA SER A 968 0.60 -3.32 14.42
C SER A 968 -0.83 -3.83 14.68
N LEU A 969 -1.70 -3.78 13.67
CA LEU A 969 -3.06 -4.33 13.72
C LEU A 969 -3.07 -5.85 13.88
N GLN A 970 -2.22 -6.60 13.17
CA GLN A 970 -2.30 -8.07 13.20
C GLN A 970 -1.83 -8.67 14.53
N PRO A 971 -0.69 -8.25 15.14
CA PRO A 971 -0.33 -8.70 16.48
C PRO A 971 -1.43 -8.37 17.51
N ARG A 972 -2.02 -7.17 17.44
CA ARG A 972 -3.13 -6.78 18.32
C ARG A 972 -4.37 -7.65 18.11
N PHE A 973 -4.74 -7.90 16.86
CA PHE A 973 -5.85 -8.77 16.47
C PHE A 973 -5.63 -10.22 16.94
N LEU A 974 -4.38 -10.68 16.99
CA LEU A 974 -3.98 -11.98 17.54
C LEU A 974 -3.76 -11.97 19.07
N ASN A 975 -4.17 -10.91 19.78
CA ASN A 975 -4.11 -10.76 21.25
C ASN A 975 -2.70 -10.53 21.86
N CYS A 976 -1.75 -10.02 21.07
CA CYS A 976 -0.50 -9.48 21.60
C CYS A 976 -0.77 -8.32 22.58
N LYS A 977 -0.08 -8.32 23.73
CA LYS A 977 -0.17 -7.32 24.79
C LYS A 977 1.03 -6.39 24.83
N VAL A 978 2.23 -6.96 24.74
CA VAL A 978 3.52 -6.26 24.91
C VAL A 978 4.45 -6.61 23.76
N ILE A 979 5.22 -5.63 23.28
CA ILE A 979 6.43 -5.89 22.50
C ILE A 979 7.59 -5.25 23.25
N LEU A 980 8.60 -6.05 23.58
CA LEU A 980 9.80 -5.60 24.28
C LEU A 980 10.99 -5.65 23.31
N ALA A 981 11.43 -4.48 22.87
CA ALA A 981 12.51 -4.32 21.89
C ALA A 981 13.78 -3.77 22.54
N ARG A 982 14.93 -3.92 21.89
CA ARG A 982 16.09 -3.08 22.20
C ARG A 982 15.89 -1.65 21.71
N SER A 983 15.32 -1.50 20.51
CA SER A 983 14.83 -0.22 20.01
C SER A 983 13.75 -0.41 18.94
N PHE A 984 12.90 0.59 18.73
CA PHE A 984 11.84 0.59 17.70
C PHE A 984 12.10 1.63 16.61
N ALA A 985 11.64 1.33 15.39
CA ALA A 985 11.45 2.36 14.38
C ALA A 985 10.27 3.29 14.74
N ARG A 986 10.44 4.60 14.53
CA ARG A 986 9.50 5.66 14.97
C ARG A 986 8.03 5.38 14.65
N ILE A 987 7.73 5.15 13.38
CA ILE A 987 6.34 5.01 12.89
C ILE A 987 5.70 3.74 13.47
N HIS A 988 6.44 2.63 13.49
CA HIS A 988 5.91 1.37 14.00
C HIS A 988 5.59 1.44 15.50
N ARG A 989 6.42 2.13 16.31
CA ARG A 989 6.11 2.37 17.73
C ARG A 989 4.81 3.16 17.93
N THR A 990 4.59 4.22 17.16
CA THR A 990 3.33 4.99 17.20
C THR A 990 2.14 4.10 16.81
N ASN A 991 2.27 3.32 15.72
CA ASN A 991 1.22 2.41 15.27
C ASN A 991 0.88 1.34 16.33
N LEU A 992 1.86 0.72 16.99
CA LEU A 992 1.63 -0.23 18.09
C LEU A 992 0.81 0.39 19.22
N THR A 993 1.23 1.58 19.66
CA THR A 993 0.56 2.32 20.73
C THR A 993 -0.87 2.72 20.35
N LYS A 994 -1.10 3.12 19.09
CA LYS A 994 -2.45 3.44 18.57
C LYS A 994 -3.39 2.23 18.57
N GLN A 995 -2.87 1.03 18.33
CA GLN A 995 -3.64 -0.21 18.48
C GLN A 995 -3.67 -0.74 19.92
N GLY A 996 -3.15 0.03 20.89
CA GLY A 996 -3.14 -0.31 22.31
C GLY A 996 -2.14 -1.39 22.72
N VAL A 997 -1.26 -1.86 21.83
CA VAL A 997 -0.14 -2.73 22.21
C VAL A 997 0.86 -1.87 23.00
N LEU A 998 1.42 -2.40 24.09
CA LEU A 998 2.40 -1.70 24.92
C LEU A 998 3.83 -1.89 24.37
N PRO A 999 4.48 -0.86 23.80
CA PRO A 999 5.89 -0.94 23.44
C PRO A 999 6.77 -0.62 24.66
N LEU A 1000 7.67 -1.52 25.00
CA LEU A 1000 8.69 -1.32 26.04
C LEU A 1000 10.08 -1.46 25.42
N THR A 1001 11.06 -0.68 25.91
CA THR A 1001 12.46 -0.85 25.53
C THR A 1001 13.34 -1.20 26.72
N PHE A 1002 14.29 -2.11 26.57
CA PHE A 1002 15.21 -2.48 27.65
C PHE A 1002 16.00 -1.27 28.20
N VAL A 1003 16.22 -1.22 29.51
CA VAL A 1003 17.22 -0.31 30.12
C VAL A 1003 18.64 -0.85 29.93
N ASN A 1004 18.79 -2.18 29.90
CA ASN A 1004 20.04 -2.88 29.62
C ASN A 1004 19.86 -3.82 28.42
N ASP A 1005 20.50 -3.53 27.29
CA ASP A 1005 20.40 -4.36 26.07
C ASP A 1005 20.73 -5.84 26.32
N ALA A 1006 21.63 -6.15 27.26
CA ALA A 1006 21.97 -7.54 27.58
C ALA A 1006 20.80 -8.35 28.16
N ASP A 1007 19.79 -7.69 28.73
CA ASP A 1007 18.60 -8.35 29.29
C ASP A 1007 17.74 -9.05 28.22
N TYR A 1008 17.92 -8.71 26.94
CA TYR A 1008 17.32 -9.40 25.79
C TYR A 1008 17.51 -10.93 25.83
N SER A 1009 18.67 -11.43 26.29
CA SER A 1009 18.95 -12.86 26.39
C SER A 1009 18.47 -13.49 27.71
N LEU A 1010 17.81 -12.74 28.59
CA LEU A 1010 17.26 -13.25 29.85
C LEU A 1010 15.82 -13.77 29.71
N ILE A 1011 15.16 -13.47 28.59
CA ILE A 1011 13.78 -13.85 28.27
C ILE A 1011 13.79 -14.78 27.05
N ASP A 1012 13.31 -16.01 27.23
CA ASP A 1012 13.29 -17.06 26.21
C ASP A 1012 11.85 -17.30 25.72
N ALA A 1013 11.65 -18.03 24.63
CA ALA A 1013 10.29 -18.39 24.23
C ALA A 1013 9.73 -19.43 25.22
N GLY A 1014 8.46 -19.30 25.55
CA GLY A 1014 7.80 -20.14 26.55
C GLY A 1014 7.82 -19.58 27.97
N ASP A 1015 8.63 -18.55 28.28
CA ASP A 1015 8.57 -17.85 29.56
C ASP A 1015 7.16 -17.27 29.81
N VAL A 1016 6.77 -17.20 31.08
CA VAL A 1016 5.59 -16.44 31.52
C VAL A 1016 6.08 -15.11 32.08
N VAL A 1017 5.44 -14.00 31.71
CA VAL A 1017 5.76 -12.68 32.27
C VAL A 1017 4.53 -11.99 32.86
N SER A 1018 4.78 -11.13 33.85
CA SER A 1018 3.83 -10.10 34.30
C SER A 1018 4.46 -8.71 34.19
N THR A 1019 3.65 -7.66 34.03
CA THR A 1019 4.13 -6.27 34.25
C THR A 1019 4.18 -5.93 35.74
N ARG A 1020 4.93 -4.89 36.09
CA ARG A 1020 4.94 -4.29 37.43
C ARG A 1020 5.13 -2.79 37.30
N GLY A 1021 4.12 -2.02 37.73
CA GLY A 1021 4.05 -0.56 37.59
C GLY A 1021 3.14 -0.07 36.47
N LEU A 1022 2.50 -0.97 35.70
CA LEU A 1022 1.55 -0.57 34.65
C LEU A 1022 0.30 0.09 35.25
N ASP A 1023 -0.13 -0.36 36.44
CA ASP A 1023 -1.29 0.19 37.15
C ASP A 1023 -1.12 1.69 37.45
N ASP A 1024 0.03 2.09 38.01
CA ASP A 1024 0.37 3.48 38.26
C ASP A 1024 0.41 4.30 36.96
N LEU A 1025 1.04 3.75 35.90
CA LEU A 1025 1.16 4.42 34.61
C LEU A 1025 -0.22 4.71 33.99
N ILE A 1026 -1.10 3.71 33.87
CA ILE A 1026 -2.41 3.88 33.21
C ILE A 1026 -3.44 4.61 34.08
N ARG A 1027 -3.23 4.66 35.40
CA ARG A 1027 -3.96 5.56 36.32
C ARG A 1027 -3.44 7.01 36.26
N GLY A 1028 -2.32 7.26 35.58
CA GLY A 1028 -1.89 8.59 35.13
C GLY A 1028 -0.48 9.02 35.57
N ASN A 1029 0.26 8.18 36.30
CA ASN A 1029 1.64 8.49 36.70
C ASN A 1029 2.61 8.24 35.53
N LEU A 1030 2.81 9.24 34.68
CA LEU A 1030 3.76 9.18 33.55
C LEU A 1030 5.24 9.02 33.96
N GLY A 1031 5.56 9.11 35.26
CA GLY A 1031 6.88 8.83 35.81
C GLY A 1031 7.01 7.45 36.47
N ALA A 1032 6.04 6.55 36.25
CA ALA A 1032 6.12 5.17 36.73
C ALA A 1032 7.08 4.33 35.87
N ASP A 1033 8.02 3.64 36.52
CA ASP A 1033 8.73 2.51 35.90
C ASP A 1033 7.71 1.42 35.54
N VAL A 1034 7.88 0.77 34.39
CA VAL A 1034 7.16 -0.47 34.05
C VAL A 1034 8.19 -1.57 33.87
N ASP A 1035 8.30 -2.43 34.88
CA ASP A 1035 9.19 -3.59 34.84
C ASP A 1035 8.49 -4.78 34.20
N VAL A 1036 9.26 -5.67 33.56
CA VAL A 1036 8.78 -6.98 33.10
C VAL A 1036 9.34 -8.05 34.04
N VAL A 1037 8.45 -8.71 34.77
CA VAL A 1037 8.77 -9.79 35.71
C VAL A 1037 8.68 -11.11 34.96
N VAL A 1038 9.81 -11.78 34.77
CA VAL A 1038 9.95 -12.99 33.96
C VAL A 1038 10.04 -14.20 34.88
N LYS A 1039 9.04 -15.07 34.83
CA LYS A 1039 8.95 -16.32 35.58
C LYS A 1039 9.41 -17.48 34.70
N LYS A 1040 10.55 -18.05 35.06
CA LYS A 1040 11.15 -19.21 34.38
C LYS A 1040 10.46 -20.52 34.76
N ALA A 1041 10.67 -21.54 33.93
CA ALA A 1041 10.10 -22.89 34.13
C ALA A 1041 10.59 -23.59 35.42
N ASP A 1042 11.73 -23.18 35.98
CA ASP A 1042 12.24 -23.65 37.29
C ASP A 1042 11.61 -22.92 38.49
N GLY A 1043 10.71 -21.96 38.24
CA GLY A 1043 10.08 -21.12 39.25
C GLY A 1043 10.91 -19.91 39.68
N SER A 1044 12.10 -19.67 39.10
CA SER A 1044 12.88 -18.46 39.36
C SER A 1044 12.27 -17.23 38.68
N GLU A 1045 12.36 -16.08 39.35
CA GLU A 1045 11.94 -14.78 38.80
C GLU A 1045 13.15 -13.91 38.45
N LYS A 1046 13.07 -13.23 37.30
CA LYS A 1046 13.99 -12.15 36.90
C LYS A 1046 13.19 -10.88 36.65
N VAL A 1047 13.59 -9.76 37.24
CA VAL A 1047 12.95 -8.46 37.00
C VAL A 1047 13.78 -7.71 35.97
N ILE A 1048 13.19 -7.47 34.80
CA ILE A 1048 13.80 -6.77 33.68
C ILE A 1048 13.37 -5.31 33.70
N LYS A 1049 14.35 -4.40 33.73
CA LYS A 1049 14.09 -2.95 33.74
C LYS A 1049 13.82 -2.44 32.32
N THR A 1050 12.72 -1.70 32.16
CA THR A 1050 12.30 -1.16 30.85
C THR A 1050 11.93 0.33 30.90
N VAL A 1051 11.95 0.97 29.74
CA VAL A 1051 11.46 2.33 29.50
C VAL A 1051 10.24 2.26 28.60
N HIS A 1052 9.12 2.86 29.03
CA HIS A 1052 7.91 2.96 28.20
C HIS A 1052 7.96 4.17 27.26
N GLY A 1053 8.32 5.36 27.77
CA GLY A 1053 8.47 6.60 26.99
C GLY A 1053 7.18 7.12 26.32
N LEU A 1054 6.02 6.86 26.91
CA LEU A 1054 4.70 7.19 26.34
C LEU A 1054 4.26 8.62 26.68
N SER A 1055 3.59 9.30 25.75
CA SER A 1055 2.88 10.56 26.05
C SER A 1055 1.61 10.32 26.88
N LYS A 1056 1.05 11.39 27.47
CA LYS A 1056 -0.23 11.32 28.21
C LYS A 1056 -1.34 10.73 27.34
N ASP A 1057 -1.43 11.21 26.10
CA ASP A 1057 -2.45 10.85 25.13
C ASP A 1057 -2.25 9.38 24.68
N GLN A 1058 -0.99 8.97 24.48
CA GLN A 1058 -0.59 7.58 24.21
C GLN A 1058 -0.97 6.60 25.33
N VAL A 1059 -0.88 7.02 26.60
CA VAL A 1059 -1.39 6.21 27.74
C VAL A 1059 -2.91 6.13 27.72
N GLU A 1060 -3.64 7.19 27.33
CA GLU A 1060 -5.10 7.13 27.14
C GLU A 1060 -5.49 6.16 26.00
N TRP A 1061 -4.67 6.02 24.93
CA TRP A 1061 -4.91 5.05 23.86
C TRP A 1061 -4.82 3.59 24.34
N ILE A 1062 -3.80 3.25 25.15
CA ILE A 1062 -3.66 1.90 25.72
C ILE A 1062 -4.79 1.63 26.71
N ARG A 1063 -5.16 2.63 27.53
CA ARG A 1063 -6.24 2.54 28.52
C ARG A 1063 -7.59 2.19 27.87
N GLU A 1064 -7.95 2.86 26.79
CA GLU A 1064 -9.19 2.58 26.02
C GLU A 1064 -9.05 1.36 25.08
N GLY A 1065 -7.90 0.70 25.03
CA GLY A 1065 -7.61 -0.44 24.16
C GLY A 1065 -7.21 -0.11 22.72
N SER A 1066 -7.48 1.12 22.27
CA SER A 1066 -6.94 1.73 21.04
C SER A 1066 -7.22 3.25 21.02
N ALA A 1067 -6.49 3.99 20.18
CA ALA A 1067 -6.77 5.39 19.88
C ALA A 1067 -8.17 5.58 19.25
N LEU A 1068 -8.62 4.62 18.42
CA LEU A 1068 -9.93 4.65 17.77
C LEU A 1068 -11.08 4.56 18.78
N ASN A 1069 -10.93 3.73 19.82
CA ASN A 1069 -11.89 3.64 20.92
C ASN A 1069 -11.98 4.96 21.69
N LEU A 1070 -10.84 5.58 21.97
CA LEU A 1070 -10.79 6.89 22.62
C LEU A 1070 -11.49 7.98 21.80
N ILE A 1071 -11.26 8.00 20.48
CA ILE A 1071 -11.94 8.92 19.56
C ILE A 1071 -13.45 8.65 19.62
N LYS A 1072 -13.88 7.39 19.52
CA LYS A 1072 -15.30 6.99 19.59
C LYS A 1072 -15.96 7.42 20.92
N ARG A 1073 -15.24 7.31 22.05
CA ARG A 1073 -15.68 7.78 23.37
C ARG A 1073 -15.91 9.29 23.37
N LYS A 1074 -14.91 10.06 22.91
CA LYS A 1074 -14.97 11.52 22.80
C LYS A 1074 -16.06 12.00 21.82
N VAL A 1075 -16.29 11.29 20.71
CA VAL A 1075 -17.40 11.57 19.77
C VAL A 1075 -18.77 11.33 20.41
N ALA A 1076 -18.91 10.33 21.28
CA ALA A 1076 -20.14 10.12 22.04
C ALA A 1076 -20.35 11.21 23.10
N GLU A 1077 -19.30 11.58 23.84
CA GLU A 1077 -19.29 12.70 24.79
C GLU A 1077 -19.70 14.02 24.10
N GLU A 1078 -19.11 14.33 22.93
CA GLU A 1078 -19.47 15.49 22.11
C GLU A 1078 -20.96 15.48 21.73
N LYS A 1079 -21.50 14.36 21.21
CA LYS A 1079 -22.92 14.28 20.83
C LYS A 1079 -23.85 14.43 22.04
N SER A 1080 -23.50 13.87 23.18
CA SER A 1080 -24.26 14.03 24.44
C SER A 1080 -24.17 15.43 25.05
N ALA A 1081 -23.18 16.26 24.68
CA ALA A 1081 -23.06 17.65 25.11
C ALA A 1081 -23.80 18.66 24.20
N HIS A 1082 -24.25 18.24 23.01
CA HIS A 1082 -25.01 19.05 22.06
C HIS A 1082 -26.53 18.75 22.05
N ALA A 1083 -26.99 17.80 22.87
CA ALA A 1083 -28.38 17.32 22.94
C ALA A 1083 -29.07 17.73 24.24
#